data_AF-A0A1E5JPP2-F1
#
_entry.id   AF-A0A1E5JPP2-F1
#
_cell.length_a   1.000
_cell.length_b   1.000
_cell.length_c   1.000
_cell.angle_alpha   90.00
_cell.angle_beta   90.00
_cell.angle_gamma   90.00
#
_symmetry.space_group_name_H-M   'P 1'
#
loop_
_entity.id
_entity.type
_entity.pdbx_description
1 polymer ?
#
loop_
_entity_poly.entity_id
_entity_poly.type
_entity_poly.pdbx_seq_one_letter_code
_entity_poly.pdbx_strand_id
1 'polypeptide(L)'
;MAKIVYFSFDFDGCFSNETSSVALGIGWENSKSKEDAIAAYITANSEVLEKFKTQKGDQTVVLVGSNRQTPFIDLKNGGKDVKTLLPTGSVFPVMEAITEELGENTTFNPFLLSDLEADIVEIGQTYNKFKGKGYLKDNGTYKPEITSEDFIRDGFPEYKDDESKASLLFAQMKLAAMTNPDDEIEFNFYDDRIDIVEGLQNFFKENPELIPANVSLNIFGYSGPKLTQEHAQENLSHFILHTTTEFEKLGNPETQNTLNPKTLTALTDAQKNNFPIIFRDPEKNEFKIYRRDIDGEWGFEGFDGVIPGMEPPEKFKNLFYSELGSSYYIPSTKEPEVSDFLKTVHFLPIPTTRPSNRVGAKDVYDYGDPTQIVTIKGEGSIPKEVSDWKPLYQALRQSTIESDTGIDNKLSVAINFSLPAFIANTYADPDTPVPSEIQTFISEKLSKMNPPDIASLLIDSKISVQAIAKILENKENKNEIMNQIIEKNTSEIKKLETTLQGELEPEERLQREASLLELYKSTINLRNRNLLLKEIPQSENLRDARKALCTSIEEAMKSPTLSLDDCQNISKVIAHANIAIDPKVNRDVQFNSICELGELSDNLTGKKSQILGAVAVACGILAVLAAIVAVALAPTGIGLIIGFAVAGALAAASISTAIASKVTESDLSKKTRDFKSELEEIRKEDDLGEDRDQIIQSEFH
;
A
#
# COMPACT_ATOMS: atom_id res chain seq x y z
N MET A 1 13.72 28.19 -16.66
CA MET A 1 12.69 27.20 -16.35
C MET A 1 11.98 26.90 -17.65
N ALA A 2 12.44 25.84 -18.29
CA ALA A 2 11.75 25.23 -19.42
C ALA A 2 10.57 24.41 -18.91
N LYS A 3 9.61 24.13 -19.79
CA LYS A 3 8.54 23.16 -19.54
C LYS A 3 8.92 21.84 -20.21
N ILE A 4 9.13 20.79 -19.42
CA ILE A 4 9.42 19.45 -19.93
C ILE A 4 8.16 18.59 -19.82
N VAL A 5 7.75 17.98 -20.93
CA VAL A 5 6.54 17.13 -20.96
C VAL A 5 6.95 15.67 -21.05
N TYR A 6 6.53 14.88 -20.07
CA TYR A 6 6.71 13.44 -20.07
C TYR A 6 5.40 12.75 -20.44
N PHE A 7 5.48 11.75 -21.31
CA PHE A 7 4.40 10.84 -21.63
C PHE A 7 4.79 9.42 -21.24
N SER A 8 4.08 8.85 -20.26
CA SER A 8 4.25 7.47 -19.82
C SER A 8 3.00 6.66 -20.15
N PHE A 9 3.14 5.73 -21.07
CA PHE A 9 2.01 5.04 -21.69
C PHE A 9 1.95 3.58 -21.27
N ASP A 10 0.79 3.12 -20.78
CA ASP A 10 0.51 1.69 -20.89
C ASP A 10 0.45 1.27 -22.36
N PHE A 11 0.80 0.02 -22.62
CA PHE A 11 0.84 -0.52 -23.97
C PHE A 11 -0.37 -1.40 -24.26
N ASP A 12 -0.57 -2.43 -23.45
CA ASP A 12 -1.66 -3.40 -23.56
C ASP A 12 -2.95 -2.77 -23.05
N GLY A 13 -3.83 -2.25 -23.91
CA GLY A 13 -4.72 -1.21 -23.37
C GLY A 13 -4.92 -0.08 -24.33
N CYS A 14 -3.89 0.72 -24.35
CA CYS A 14 -3.89 2.03 -24.95
C CYS A 14 -3.45 1.94 -26.41
N PHE A 15 -2.19 1.59 -26.66
CA PHE A 15 -1.59 1.63 -28.00
C PHE A 15 -1.66 0.31 -28.73
N SER A 16 -1.54 -0.79 -27.99
CA SER A 16 -1.92 -2.11 -28.47
C SER A 16 -3.38 -2.35 -28.14
N ASN A 17 -4.22 -1.90 -29.07
CA ASN A 17 -5.68 -1.95 -28.99
C ASN A 17 -6.27 -2.70 -30.20
N GLU A 18 -7.58 -2.82 -30.21
CA GLU A 18 -8.38 -3.52 -31.23
C GLU A 18 -8.14 -2.95 -32.63
N THR A 19 -8.03 -1.63 -32.77
CA THR A 19 -7.76 -0.99 -34.06
C THR A 19 -6.38 -1.36 -34.59
N SER A 20 -5.35 -1.31 -33.74
CA SER A 20 -4.00 -1.76 -34.13
C SER A 20 -3.96 -3.25 -34.44
N SER A 21 -4.73 -4.06 -33.71
CA SER A 21 -4.80 -5.51 -33.90
C SER A 21 -5.43 -5.87 -35.25
N VAL A 22 -6.49 -5.17 -35.64
CA VAL A 22 -7.12 -5.29 -36.96
C VAL A 22 -6.14 -4.89 -38.07
N ALA A 23 -5.45 -3.75 -37.91
CA ALA A 23 -4.49 -3.27 -38.91
C ALA A 23 -3.29 -4.23 -39.10
N LEU A 24 -2.85 -4.89 -38.03
CA LEU A 24 -1.82 -5.94 -38.08
C LEU A 24 -2.34 -7.20 -38.79
N GLY A 25 -3.53 -7.66 -38.40
CA GLY A 25 -4.16 -8.87 -38.93
C GLY A 25 -3.61 -10.18 -38.36
N ILE A 26 -4.32 -11.28 -38.63
CA ILE A 26 -3.96 -12.61 -38.10
C ILE A 26 -2.65 -13.10 -38.72
N GLY A 27 -1.74 -13.60 -37.88
CA GLY A 27 -0.46 -14.17 -38.33
C GLY A 27 0.55 -13.12 -38.82
N TRP A 28 0.37 -11.86 -38.43
CA TRP A 28 1.23 -10.75 -38.84
C TRP A 28 2.70 -10.98 -38.47
N GLU A 29 2.97 -11.73 -37.40
CA GLU A 29 4.31 -12.01 -36.90
C GLU A 29 5.19 -12.77 -37.91
N ASN A 30 4.57 -13.36 -38.93
CA ASN A 30 5.23 -14.08 -40.02
C ASN A 30 5.01 -13.45 -41.40
N SER A 31 4.15 -12.43 -41.53
CA SER A 31 3.73 -11.88 -42.83
C SER A 31 3.97 -10.39 -43.01
N LYS A 32 4.06 -9.60 -41.93
CA LYS A 32 4.28 -8.14 -42.00
C LYS A 32 5.76 -7.80 -41.87
N SER A 33 6.18 -6.79 -42.63
CA SER A 33 7.46 -6.13 -42.47
C SER A 33 7.51 -5.28 -41.19
N LYS A 34 8.69 -4.75 -40.86
CA LYS A 34 8.84 -3.79 -39.76
C LYS A 34 8.02 -2.53 -39.98
N GLU A 35 8.08 -2.01 -41.20
CA GLU A 35 7.42 -0.78 -41.60
C GLU A 35 5.89 -0.95 -41.53
N ASP A 36 5.37 -2.09 -42.00
CA ASP A 36 3.92 -2.36 -41.94
C ASP A 36 3.43 -2.51 -40.50
N ALA A 37 4.21 -3.19 -39.64
CA ALA A 37 3.84 -3.38 -38.25
C ALA A 37 3.82 -2.04 -37.48
N ILE A 38 4.84 -1.21 -37.66
CA ILE A 38 4.90 0.14 -37.07
C ILE A 38 3.75 1.00 -37.61
N ALA A 39 3.52 1.00 -38.93
CA ALA A 39 2.45 1.78 -39.55
C ALA A 39 1.07 1.41 -39.01
N ALA A 40 0.84 0.13 -38.67
CA ALA A 40 -0.40 -0.32 -38.05
C ALA A 40 -0.62 0.36 -36.68
N TYR A 41 0.40 0.40 -35.82
CA TYR A 41 0.32 1.08 -34.52
C TYR A 41 0.16 2.59 -34.65
N ILE A 42 0.93 3.24 -35.53
CA ILE A 42 0.87 4.70 -35.70
C ILE A 42 -0.47 5.13 -36.30
N THR A 43 -0.95 4.43 -37.34
CA THR A 43 -2.23 4.77 -38.00
C THR A 43 -3.39 4.59 -37.04
N ALA A 44 -3.41 3.46 -36.31
CA ALA A 44 -4.45 3.16 -35.33
C ALA A 44 -4.55 4.24 -34.24
N ASN A 45 -3.42 4.83 -33.84
CA ASN A 45 -3.37 5.81 -32.76
C ASN A 45 -3.18 7.26 -33.27
N SER A 46 -3.36 7.51 -34.56
CA SER A 46 -3.04 8.79 -35.20
C SER A 46 -3.73 9.99 -34.54
N GLU A 47 -5.04 9.87 -34.22
CA GLU A 47 -5.79 10.96 -33.58
C GLU A 47 -5.21 11.38 -32.23
N VAL A 48 -4.79 10.42 -31.40
CA VAL A 48 -4.21 10.72 -30.08
C VAL A 48 -2.77 11.21 -30.21
N LEU A 49 -1.99 10.67 -31.14
CA LEU A 49 -0.63 11.11 -31.43
C LEU A 49 -0.60 12.57 -31.91
N GLU A 50 -1.56 12.99 -32.76
CA GLU A 50 -1.69 14.39 -33.16
C GLU A 50 -1.96 15.31 -31.96
N LYS A 51 -2.77 14.87 -30.99
CA LYS A 51 -2.98 15.64 -29.75
C LYS A 51 -1.68 15.78 -28.96
N PHE A 52 -0.91 14.70 -28.79
CA PHE A 52 0.38 14.77 -28.11
C PHE A 52 1.38 15.67 -28.83
N LYS A 53 1.36 15.71 -30.17
CA LYS A 53 2.17 16.65 -30.95
C LYS A 53 1.84 18.12 -30.64
N THR A 54 0.59 18.43 -30.28
CA THR A 54 0.16 19.78 -29.90
C THR A 54 0.41 20.12 -28.42
N GLN A 55 0.57 19.12 -27.56
CA GLN A 55 0.78 19.28 -26.11
C GLN A 55 2.25 19.37 -25.70
N LYS A 56 3.16 19.58 -26.65
CA LYS A 56 4.61 19.58 -26.40
C LYS A 56 5.05 20.74 -25.49
N GLY A 57 6.05 20.45 -24.67
CA GLY A 57 6.87 21.45 -24.00
C GLY A 57 8.07 21.86 -24.85
N ASP A 58 9.05 22.49 -24.21
CA ASP A 58 10.36 22.77 -24.82
C ASP A 58 11.10 21.47 -25.19
N GLN A 59 10.86 20.42 -24.39
CA GLN A 59 11.28 19.04 -24.66
C GLN A 59 10.13 18.08 -24.32
N THR A 60 10.05 16.98 -25.07
CA THR A 60 9.14 15.88 -24.79
C THR A 60 9.90 14.59 -24.54
N VAL A 61 9.49 13.80 -23.55
CA VAL A 61 10.11 12.52 -23.20
C VAL A 61 9.06 11.43 -23.18
N VAL A 62 9.30 10.34 -23.91
CA VAL A 62 8.41 9.16 -23.93
C VAL A 62 9.00 8.04 -23.08
N LEU A 63 8.15 7.43 -22.26
CA LEU A 63 8.48 6.34 -21.34
C LEU A 63 7.55 5.15 -21.57
N VAL A 64 8.03 3.96 -21.20
CA VAL A 64 7.17 2.77 -21.07
C VAL A 64 6.42 2.84 -19.74
N GLY A 65 5.14 3.18 -19.78
CA GLY A 65 4.21 3.19 -18.63
C GLY A 65 3.52 1.85 -18.36
N SER A 66 3.90 0.80 -19.11
CA SER A 66 3.33 -0.54 -18.99
C SER A 66 4.06 -1.40 -17.96
N ASN A 67 3.42 -2.47 -17.47
CA ASN A 67 4.06 -3.48 -16.62
C ASN A 67 5.14 -4.30 -17.34
N ARG A 68 5.30 -4.11 -18.65
CA ARG A 68 6.40 -4.63 -19.49
C ARG A 68 7.76 -3.99 -19.15
N GLN A 69 8.11 -4.01 -17.87
CA GLN A 69 9.34 -3.43 -17.30
C GLN A 69 10.51 -4.42 -17.28
N THR A 70 10.33 -5.64 -17.81
CA THR A 70 11.40 -6.62 -18.01
C THR A 70 11.21 -7.39 -19.31
N PRO A 71 12.28 -7.97 -19.88
CA PRO A 71 12.16 -8.88 -21.01
C PRO A 71 11.23 -10.08 -20.74
N PHE A 72 11.18 -10.57 -19.49
CA PHE A 72 10.30 -11.65 -19.09
C PHE A 72 8.83 -11.29 -19.26
N ILE A 73 8.42 -10.12 -18.73
CA ILE A 73 7.03 -9.67 -18.79
C ILE A 73 6.68 -9.23 -20.22
N ASP A 74 7.60 -8.57 -20.92
CA ASP A 74 7.41 -8.19 -22.33
C ASP A 74 7.25 -9.41 -23.25
N LEU A 75 8.03 -10.48 -23.06
CA LEU A 75 7.83 -11.74 -23.79
C LEU A 75 6.50 -12.39 -23.45
N LYS A 76 6.15 -12.45 -22.16
CA LYS A 76 4.90 -13.05 -21.69
C LYS A 76 3.68 -12.35 -22.27
N ASN A 77 3.70 -11.02 -22.38
CA ASN A 77 2.58 -10.25 -22.92
C ASN A 77 2.64 -10.08 -24.45
N GLY A 78 3.83 -10.11 -25.05
CA GLY A 78 4.06 -9.93 -26.48
C GLY A 78 4.09 -11.21 -27.30
N GLY A 79 4.18 -12.38 -26.65
CA GLY A 79 4.54 -13.66 -27.28
C GLY A 79 3.44 -14.73 -27.32
N LYS A 80 3.86 -15.92 -27.77
CA LYS A 80 3.06 -17.09 -28.17
C LYS A 80 2.19 -17.72 -27.07
N ASP A 81 2.53 -17.48 -25.79
CA ASP A 81 1.83 -18.08 -24.65
C ASP A 81 0.54 -17.33 -24.27
N VAL A 82 0.35 -16.13 -24.81
CA VAL A 82 -0.95 -15.48 -24.76
C VAL A 82 -1.82 -16.18 -25.80
N LYS A 83 -2.88 -16.86 -25.35
CA LYS A 83 -3.93 -17.41 -26.24
C LYS A 83 -4.76 -16.29 -26.90
N THR A 84 -4.14 -15.18 -27.30
CA THR A 84 -4.78 -14.15 -28.11
C THR A 84 -4.54 -14.49 -29.58
N LEU A 85 -5.57 -14.25 -30.39
CA LEU A 85 -5.52 -14.47 -31.84
C LEU A 85 -4.50 -13.55 -32.54
N LEU A 86 -4.06 -12.49 -31.85
CA LEU A 86 -3.23 -11.41 -32.36
C LEU A 86 -2.16 -11.09 -31.30
N PRO A 87 -0.91 -11.59 -31.43
CA PRO A 87 0.18 -11.21 -30.54
C PRO A 87 0.55 -9.75 -30.77
N THR A 88 1.06 -9.08 -29.73
CA THR A 88 1.34 -7.63 -29.78
C THR A 88 2.83 -7.32 -29.99
N GLY A 89 3.69 -8.35 -29.97
CA GLY A 89 5.14 -8.16 -30.08
C GLY A 89 5.75 -7.45 -28.87
N SER A 90 7.01 -7.03 -29.00
CA SER A 90 7.70 -6.26 -27.95
C SER A 90 7.22 -4.81 -27.96
N VAL A 91 7.04 -4.23 -26.77
CA VAL A 91 6.65 -2.82 -26.63
C VAL A 91 7.74 -1.86 -27.13
N PHE A 92 9.02 -2.24 -27.04
CA PHE A 92 10.10 -1.28 -27.19
C PHE A 92 10.26 -0.69 -28.59
N PRO A 93 10.27 -1.48 -29.69
CA PRO A 93 10.36 -0.92 -31.04
C PRO A 93 9.18 -0.01 -31.38
N VAL A 94 8.00 -0.27 -30.82
CA VAL A 94 6.80 0.55 -31.03
C VAL A 94 6.92 1.88 -30.30
N MET A 95 7.44 1.89 -29.07
CA MET A 95 7.67 3.13 -28.32
C MET A 95 8.77 4.00 -28.93
N GLU A 96 9.82 3.38 -29.51
CA GLU A 96 10.81 4.10 -30.33
C GLU A 96 10.13 4.79 -31.52
N ALA A 97 9.31 4.06 -32.28
CA ALA A 97 8.62 4.61 -33.44
C ALA A 97 7.60 5.70 -33.07
N ILE A 98 6.86 5.54 -31.97
CA ILE A 98 5.98 6.59 -31.43
C ILE A 98 6.79 7.84 -31.08
N THR A 99 7.97 7.68 -30.47
CA THR A 99 8.84 8.80 -30.16
C THR A 99 9.27 9.55 -31.41
N GLU A 100 9.69 8.83 -32.45
CA GLU A 100 10.05 9.40 -33.75
C GLU A 100 8.86 10.13 -34.39
N GLU A 101 7.67 9.53 -34.35
CA GLU A 101 6.43 10.12 -34.88
C GLU A 101 6.08 11.43 -34.16
N LEU A 102 6.32 11.51 -32.85
CA LEU A 102 6.12 12.73 -32.08
C LEU A 102 7.11 13.84 -32.47
N GLY A 103 8.22 13.56 -33.17
CA GLY A 103 9.07 14.54 -33.84
C GLY A 103 10.33 14.97 -33.07
N GLU A 104 11.13 15.86 -33.68
CA GLU A 104 12.56 16.08 -33.36
C GLU A 104 12.90 16.48 -31.90
N ASN A 105 12.00 17.16 -31.18
CA ASN A 105 12.20 17.53 -29.77
C ASN A 105 11.72 16.46 -28.78
N THR A 106 11.46 15.24 -29.27
CA THR A 106 10.97 14.11 -28.49
C THR A 106 12.07 13.08 -28.33
N THR A 107 12.32 12.62 -27.11
CA THR A 107 13.32 11.58 -26.81
C THR A 107 12.69 10.38 -26.13
N PHE A 108 13.10 9.17 -26.52
CA PHE A 108 12.71 7.95 -25.83
C PHE A 108 13.63 7.77 -24.62
N ASN A 109 13.05 7.63 -23.43
CA ASN A 109 13.81 7.32 -22.24
C ASN A 109 13.80 5.80 -22.00
N PRO A 110 14.96 5.14 -22.06
CA PRO A 110 15.08 3.68 -22.00
C PRO A 110 14.94 3.09 -20.58
N PHE A 111 14.67 3.92 -19.57
CA PHE A 111 14.54 3.48 -18.18
C PHE A 111 13.48 2.38 -18.02
N LEU A 112 13.87 1.27 -17.39
CA LEU A 112 12.98 0.21 -16.94
C LEU A 112 13.17 -0.01 -15.45
N LEU A 113 12.12 -0.39 -14.72
CA LEU A 113 12.21 -0.59 -13.27
C LEU A 113 13.26 -1.63 -12.86
N SER A 114 13.55 -2.61 -13.71
CA SER A 114 14.61 -3.59 -13.47
C SER A 114 16.01 -2.99 -13.37
N ASP A 115 16.23 -1.78 -13.91
CA ASP A 115 17.51 -1.07 -13.75
C ASP A 115 17.78 -0.76 -12.27
N LEU A 116 16.74 -0.64 -11.45
CA LEU A 116 16.86 -0.39 -10.01
C LEU A 116 17.22 -1.63 -9.19
N GLU A 117 17.15 -2.83 -9.77
CA GLU A 117 17.46 -4.08 -9.05
C GLU A 117 18.97 -4.37 -9.01
N ALA A 118 19.78 -3.67 -9.81
CA ALA A 118 21.23 -3.78 -9.76
C ALA A 118 21.84 -3.03 -8.55
N ASP A 119 22.96 -3.54 -8.02
CA ASP A 119 23.73 -2.86 -6.97
C ASP A 119 24.24 -1.50 -7.45
N ILE A 120 24.73 -1.46 -8.68
CA ILE A 120 25.12 -0.24 -9.39
C ILE A 120 24.03 0.06 -10.40
N VAL A 121 23.27 1.12 -10.17
CA VAL A 121 22.18 1.52 -11.05
C VAL A 121 22.73 2.27 -12.26
N GLU A 122 22.48 1.74 -13.44
CA GLU A 122 22.71 2.41 -14.73
C GLU A 122 21.39 2.50 -15.48
N ILE A 123 20.87 3.72 -15.64
CA ILE A 123 19.56 3.97 -16.27
C ILE A 123 19.59 3.53 -17.74
N GLY A 124 18.63 2.70 -18.13
CA GLY A 124 18.51 2.13 -19.48
C GLY A 124 19.38 0.90 -19.74
N GLN A 125 20.13 0.41 -18.75
CA GLN A 125 21.02 -0.73 -18.93
C GLN A 125 20.25 -1.99 -19.35
N THR A 126 19.09 -2.26 -18.74
CA THR A 126 18.26 -3.42 -19.08
C THR A 126 17.81 -3.37 -20.53
N TYR A 127 17.27 -2.23 -20.95
CA TYR A 127 16.80 -2.01 -22.31
C TYR A 127 17.94 -2.13 -23.34
N ASN A 128 19.08 -1.47 -23.09
CA ASN A 128 20.23 -1.51 -23.99
C ASN A 128 20.79 -2.93 -24.14
N LYS A 129 20.86 -3.68 -23.04
CA LYS A 129 21.26 -5.08 -23.04
C LYS A 129 20.27 -5.94 -23.85
N PHE A 130 18.96 -5.74 -23.66
CA PHE A 130 17.93 -6.43 -24.42
C PHE A 130 18.08 -6.19 -25.93
N LYS A 131 18.24 -4.92 -26.34
CA LYS A 131 18.43 -4.53 -27.74
C LYS A 131 19.68 -5.18 -28.36
N GLY A 132 20.79 -5.25 -27.62
CA GLY A 132 22.04 -5.86 -28.07
C GLY A 132 22.01 -7.38 -28.24
N LYS A 133 21.03 -8.08 -27.65
CA LYS A 133 20.93 -9.55 -27.70
C LYS A 133 20.24 -10.09 -28.96
N GLY A 134 19.51 -9.24 -29.69
CA GLY A 134 18.85 -9.64 -30.93
C GLY A 134 17.76 -10.69 -30.72
N TYR A 135 16.98 -10.59 -29.65
CA TYR A 135 15.86 -11.50 -29.35
C TYR A 135 14.66 -11.31 -30.28
N LEU A 136 14.55 -10.15 -30.91
CA LEU A 136 13.46 -9.80 -31.80
C LEU A 136 13.80 -10.11 -33.26
N LYS A 137 12.76 -10.43 -34.04
CA LYS A 137 12.76 -10.32 -35.50
C LYS A 137 12.75 -8.84 -35.91
N ASP A 138 13.01 -8.57 -37.18
CA ASP A 138 13.01 -7.21 -37.71
C ASP A 138 11.66 -6.49 -37.51
N ASN A 139 10.55 -7.23 -37.56
CA ASN A 139 9.20 -6.68 -37.34
C ASN A 139 8.82 -6.46 -35.87
N GLY A 140 9.76 -6.60 -34.93
CA GLY A 140 9.53 -6.33 -33.50
C GLY A 140 8.89 -7.48 -32.71
N THR A 141 8.60 -8.61 -33.34
CA THR A 141 8.12 -9.82 -32.65
C THR A 141 9.29 -10.65 -32.11
N TYR A 142 9.04 -11.45 -31.07
CA TYR A 142 10.06 -12.36 -30.55
C TYR A 142 10.38 -13.48 -31.55
N LYS A 143 11.66 -13.86 -31.62
CA LYS A 143 12.07 -15.03 -32.38
C LYS A 143 11.48 -16.30 -31.74
N PRO A 144 11.00 -17.29 -32.52
CA PRO A 144 10.27 -18.44 -32.00
C PRO A 144 11.02 -19.30 -30.98
N GLU A 145 12.35 -19.27 -31.04
CA GLU A 145 13.25 -20.02 -30.15
C GLU A 145 13.49 -19.35 -28.80
N ILE A 146 13.09 -18.09 -28.62
CA ILE A 146 13.38 -17.33 -27.39
C ILE A 146 12.39 -17.70 -26.28
N THR A 147 12.94 -18.03 -25.11
CA THR A 147 12.18 -18.37 -23.90
C THR A 147 12.69 -17.59 -22.68
N SER A 148 11.97 -17.69 -21.56
CA SER A 148 12.39 -17.07 -20.30
C SER A 148 13.77 -17.55 -19.82
N GLU A 149 14.16 -18.79 -20.13
CA GLU A 149 15.47 -19.35 -19.79
C GLU A 149 16.62 -18.61 -20.47
N ASP A 150 16.41 -18.04 -21.67
CA ASP A 150 17.41 -17.21 -22.34
C ASP A 150 17.70 -15.94 -21.54
N PHE A 151 16.67 -15.31 -20.98
CA PHE A 151 16.83 -14.11 -20.16
C PHE A 151 17.57 -14.40 -18.85
N ILE A 152 17.30 -15.55 -18.22
CA ILE A 152 18.04 -16.01 -17.04
C ILE A 152 19.51 -16.21 -17.40
N ARG A 153 19.79 -16.96 -18.47
CA ARG A 153 21.16 -17.22 -18.94
C ARG A 153 21.91 -15.93 -19.24
N ASP A 154 21.23 -14.96 -19.83
CA ASP A 154 21.81 -13.68 -20.18
C ASP A 154 21.86 -12.69 -19.02
N GLY A 155 21.37 -13.07 -17.82
CA GLY A 155 21.49 -12.32 -16.58
C GLY A 155 20.57 -11.11 -16.50
N PHE A 156 19.34 -11.23 -17.00
CA PHE A 156 18.29 -10.26 -16.72
C PHE A 156 17.70 -10.52 -15.33
N PRO A 157 17.48 -9.48 -14.50
CA PRO A 157 16.88 -9.68 -13.20
C PRO A 157 15.41 -10.08 -13.37
N GLU A 158 14.97 -11.03 -12.55
CA GLU A 158 13.55 -11.23 -12.31
C GLU A 158 13.04 -10.07 -11.45
N TYR A 159 11.89 -9.53 -11.83
CA TYR A 159 11.30 -8.38 -11.17
C TYR A 159 9.85 -8.69 -10.83
N LYS A 160 9.46 -8.40 -9.60
CA LYS A 160 8.08 -8.56 -9.16
C LYS A 160 7.24 -7.39 -9.64
N ASP A 161 6.30 -7.66 -10.53
CA ASP A 161 5.41 -6.64 -11.09
C ASP A 161 4.50 -6.01 -10.03
N ASP A 162 4.36 -4.68 -10.09
CA ASP A 162 3.40 -3.90 -9.33
C ASP A 162 2.17 -3.65 -10.21
N GLU A 163 1.12 -4.44 -10.03
CA GLU A 163 -0.08 -4.37 -10.88
C GLU A 163 -0.83 -3.05 -10.79
N SER A 164 -0.52 -2.22 -9.78
CA SER A 164 -1.07 -0.87 -9.61
C SER A 164 -0.25 0.23 -10.30
N LYS A 165 0.97 -0.09 -10.76
CA LYS A 165 1.93 0.85 -11.36
C LYS A 165 2.40 2.01 -10.46
N ALA A 166 2.06 2.05 -9.17
CA ALA A 166 2.46 3.19 -8.32
C ALA A 166 3.98 3.30 -8.18
N SER A 167 4.67 2.16 -8.03
CA SER A 167 6.14 2.14 -7.97
C SER A 167 6.80 2.54 -9.30
N LEU A 168 6.15 2.26 -10.45
CA LEU A 168 6.58 2.72 -11.76
C LEU A 168 6.54 4.25 -11.87
N LEU A 169 5.38 4.83 -11.59
CA LEU A 169 5.20 6.29 -11.66
C LEU A 169 6.11 7.00 -10.67
N PHE A 170 6.22 6.50 -9.44
CA PHE A 170 7.13 7.06 -8.44
C PHE A 170 8.57 7.15 -8.97
N ALA A 171 9.10 6.04 -9.49
CA ALA A 171 10.47 5.99 -9.99
C ALA A 171 10.67 6.89 -11.22
N GLN A 172 9.74 6.86 -12.18
CA GLN A 172 9.84 7.69 -13.38
C GLN A 172 9.76 9.20 -13.06
N MET A 173 8.88 9.61 -12.14
CA MET A 173 8.80 11.01 -11.71
C MET A 173 10.05 11.46 -10.95
N LYS A 174 10.59 10.61 -10.06
CA LYS A 174 11.86 10.90 -9.35
C LYS A 174 13.02 11.05 -10.33
N LEU A 175 13.12 10.17 -11.33
CA LEU A 175 14.12 10.26 -12.40
C LEU A 175 13.95 11.52 -13.26
N ALA A 176 12.72 11.87 -13.62
CA ALA A 176 12.41 13.08 -14.38
C ALA A 176 12.84 14.35 -13.64
N ALA A 177 12.49 14.46 -12.36
CA ALA A 177 12.87 15.59 -11.50
C ALA A 177 14.38 15.66 -11.25
N MET A 178 15.04 14.52 -11.05
CA MET A 178 16.50 14.43 -10.91
C MET A 178 17.24 14.95 -12.14
N THR A 179 16.71 14.65 -13.33
CA THR A 179 17.33 15.01 -14.61
C THR A 179 17.08 16.48 -14.97
N ASN A 180 15.95 17.06 -14.51
CA ASN A 180 15.55 18.44 -14.80
C ASN A 180 15.17 19.19 -13.51
N PRO A 181 16.13 19.42 -12.58
CA PRO A 181 15.82 19.91 -11.23
C PRO A 181 15.31 21.36 -11.19
N ASP A 182 15.64 22.18 -12.18
CA ASP A 182 15.29 23.61 -12.26
C ASP A 182 14.11 23.91 -13.19
N ASP A 183 13.52 22.87 -13.81
CA ASP A 183 12.47 22.97 -14.81
C ASP A 183 11.12 22.52 -14.28
N GLU A 184 10.05 23.00 -14.91
CA GLU A 184 8.70 22.55 -14.62
C GLU A 184 8.38 21.30 -15.43
N ILE A 185 7.94 20.24 -14.76
CA ILE A 185 7.68 18.95 -15.37
C ILE A 185 6.17 18.69 -15.39
N GLU A 186 5.62 18.51 -16.58
CA GLU A 186 4.27 17.96 -16.77
C GLU A 186 4.40 16.46 -17.06
N PHE A 187 3.94 15.62 -16.13
CA PHE A 187 4.06 14.17 -16.23
C PHE A 187 2.69 13.56 -16.55
N ASN A 188 2.49 13.12 -17.79
CA ASN A 188 1.23 12.58 -18.28
C ASN A 188 1.27 11.05 -18.32
N PHE A 189 0.41 10.39 -17.54
CA PHE A 189 0.29 8.93 -17.48
C PHE A 189 -1.06 8.45 -18.03
N TYR A 190 -1.03 7.40 -18.86
CA TYR A 190 -2.21 6.85 -19.54
C TYR A 190 -2.34 5.35 -19.29
N ASP A 191 -3.54 4.91 -18.98
CA ASP A 191 -3.89 3.51 -18.73
C ASP A 191 -5.35 3.23 -19.11
N ASP A 192 -5.67 2.01 -19.53
CA ASP A 192 -7.04 1.64 -19.92
C ASP A 192 -7.90 1.20 -18.73
N ARG A 193 -7.29 0.75 -17.63
CA ARG A 193 -8.00 0.13 -16.51
C ARG A 193 -8.42 1.13 -15.44
N ILE A 194 -9.71 1.12 -15.12
CA ILE A 194 -10.30 2.00 -14.09
C ILE A 194 -9.68 1.74 -12.72
N ASP A 195 -9.47 0.47 -12.35
CA ASP A 195 -8.91 0.13 -11.04
C ASP A 195 -7.47 0.62 -10.84
N ILE A 196 -6.68 0.69 -11.92
CA ILE A 196 -5.33 1.24 -11.88
C ILE A 196 -5.39 2.76 -11.80
N VAL A 197 -6.13 3.40 -12.72
CA VAL A 197 -6.20 4.86 -12.81
C VAL A 197 -6.76 5.49 -11.54
N GLU A 198 -7.87 4.96 -11.02
CA GLU A 198 -8.47 5.47 -9.78
C GLU A 198 -7.62 5.11 -8.55
N GLY A 199 -7.00 3.91 -8.55
CA GLY A 199 -6.06 3.52 -7.50
C GLY A 199 -4.85 4.46 -7.41
N LEU A 200 -4.24 4.79 -8.54
CA LEU A 200 -3.14 5.75 -8.64
C LEU A 200 -3.56 7.16 -8.24
N GLN A 201 -4.74 7.62 -8.69
CA GLN A 201 -5.30 8.89 -8.25
C GLN A 201 -5.36 8.94 -6.73
N ASN A 202 -5.99 7.97 -6.09
CA ASN A 202 -6.21 7.97 -4.65
C ASN A 202 -4.87 7.92 -3.91
N PHE A 203 -3.98 7.02 -4.32
CA PHE A 203 -2.65 6.88 -3.75
C PHE A 203 -1.85 8.18 -3.80
N PHE A 204 -1.74 8.83 -4.96
CA PHE A 204 -0.93 10.04 -5.09
C PHE A 204 -1.62 11.30 -4.54
N LYS A 205 -2.96 11.36 -4.49
CA LYS A 205 -3.68 12.45 -3.79
C LYS A 205 -3.45 12.39 -2.29
N GLU A 206 -3.42 11.18 -1.73
CA GLU A 206 -3.14 10.97 -0.31
C GLU A 206 -1.66 11.17 0.01
N ASN A 207 -0.77 10.94 -0.96
CA ASN A 207 0.69 10.99 -0.80
C ASN A 207 1.39 11.96 -1.80
N PRO A 208 1.04 13.26 -1.83
CA PRO A 208 1.59 14.22 -2.79
C PRO A 208 3.10 14.48 -2.60
N GLU A 209 3.64 14.23 -1.39
CA GLU A 209 5.08 14.28 -1.11
C GLU A 209 5.90 13.17 -1.79
N LEU A 210 5.25 12.11 -2.32
CA LEU A 210 5.94 11.14 -3.17
C LEU A 210 6.21 11.67 -4.58
N ILE A 211 5.55 12.76 -4.98
CA ILE A 211 5.76 13.45 -6.26
C ILE A 211 6.71 14.63 -6.01
N PRO A 212 7.83 14.75 -6.76
CA PRO A 212 8.74 15.89 -6.62
C PRO A 212 8.05 17.25 -6.85
N ALA A 213 8.44 18.29 -6.11
CA ALA A 213 7.77 19.60 -6.11
C ALA A 213 7.73 20.29 -7.48
N ASN A 214 8.68 20.01 -8.36
CA ASN A 214 8.70 20.55 -9.73
C ASN A 214 7.86 19.73 -10.73
N VAL A 215 7.22 18.64 -10.30
CA VAL A 215 6.39 17.76 -11.13
C VAL A 215 4.90 18.04 -10.89
N SER A 216 4.11 18.02 -11.97
CA SER A 216 2.65 17.95 -11.96
C SER A 216 2.23 16.64 -12.64
N LEU A 217 1.65 15.71 -11.88
CA LEU A 217 1.18 14.42 -12.38
C LEU A 217 -0.24 14.55 -12.94
N ASN A 218 -0.43 14.24 -14.21
CA ASN A 218 -1.71 14.13 -14.88
C ASN A 218 -2.01 12.67 -15.18
N ILE A 219 -3.16 12.18 -14.73
CA ILE A 219 -3.58 10.79 -14.92
C ILE A 219 -4.78 10.77 -15.88
N PHE A 220 -4.69 9.92 -16.91
CA PHE A 220 -5.69 9.77 -17.96
C PHE A 220 -6.17 8.32 -18.07
N GLY A 221 -7.49 8.16 -18.22
CA GLY A 221 -8.09 6.91 -18.68
C GLY A 221 -8.14 6.87 -20.21
N TYR A 222 -7.61 5.82 -20.84
CA TYR A 222 -7.57 5.68 -22.30
C TYR A 222 -7.50 4.22 -22.78
N SER A 223 -8.50 3.78 -23.52
CA SER A 223 -8.62 2.38 -24.01
C SER A 223 -8.39 2.24 -25.53
N GLY A 224 -7.77 3.23 -26.17
CA GLY A 224 -7.61 3.28 -27.61
C GLY A 224 -8.66 4.15 -28.32
N PRO A 225 -8.57 4.30 -29.65
CA PRO A 225 -9.46 5.15 -30.44
C PRO A 225 -10.89 4.60 -30.52
N LYS A 226 -11.84 5.44 -30.96
CA LYS A 226 -13.20 4.97 -31.26
C LYS A 226 -13.16 3.88 -32.32
N LEU A 227 -13.86 2.78 -32.06
CA LEU A 227 -13.96 1.70 -33.02
C LEU A 227 -14.89 2.07 -34.17
N THR A 228 -14.52 1.62 -35.37
CA THR A 228 -15.39 1.64 -36.54
C THR A 228 -16.27 0.39 -36.56
N GLN A 229 -17.26 0.38 -37.43
CA GLN A 229 -18.06 -0.81 -37.68
C GLN A 229 -17.19 -1.98 -38.16
N GLU A 230 -16.20 -1.71 -39.01
CA GLU A 230 -15.22 -2.70 -39.49
C GLU A 230 -14.43 -3.32 -38.33
N HIS A 231 -13.92 -2.51 -37.41
CA HIS A 231 -13.20 -3.04 -36.23
C HIS A 231 -14.10 -3.91 -35.35
N ALA A 232 -15.37 -3.51 -35.17
CA ALA A 232 -16.33 -4.33 -34.44
C ALA A 232 -16.57 -5.68 -35.15
N GLN A 233 -16.64 -5.69 -36.49
CA GLN A 233 -16.84 -6.91 -37.27
C GLN A 233 -15.73 -7.94 -37.15
N GLU A 234 -14.49 -7.48 -37.01
CA GLU A 234 -13.35 -8.37 -36.82
C GLU A 234 -13.45 -9.19 -35.52
N ASN A 235 -14.29 -8.77 -34.57
CA ASN A 235 -14.59 -9.52 -33.36
C ASN A 235 -15.71 -10.56 -33.52
N LEU A 236 -16.23 -10.79 -34.73
CA LEU A 236 -17.20 -11.84 -35.01
C LEU A 236 -16.58 -13.22 -34.74
N SER A 237 -16.80 -13.73 -33.53
CA SER A 237 -16.13 -14.95 -33.06
C SER A 237 -16.82 -16.24 -33.47
N HIS A 238 -18.15 -16.21 -33.64
CA HIS A 238 -18.96 -17.39 -33.97
C HIS A 238 -20.15 -17.03 -34.85
N PHE A 239 -20.66 -18.05 -35.53
CA PHE A 239 -21.99 -18.07 -36.13
C PHE A 239 -22.68 -19.40 -35.84
N ILE A 240 -24.01 -19.41 -35.93
CA ILE A 240 -24.84 -20.58 -35.67
C ILE A 240 -25.39 -21.11 -36.99
N LEU A 241 -25.27 -22.40 -37.22
CA LEU A 241 -26.03 -23.11 -38.25
C LEU A 241 -27.16 -23.89 -37.59
N HIS A 242 -28.39 -23.75 -38.09
CA HIS A 242 -29.56 -24.43 -37.53
C HIS A 242 -30.46 -25.05 -38.59
N THR A 243 -30.89 -26.28 -38.38
CA THR A 243 -31.78 -27.00 -39.30
C THR A 243 -33.22 -26.98 -38.78
N THR A 244 -34.18 -26.49 -39.56
CA THR A 244 -35.61 -26.45 -39.17
C THR A 244 -36.53 -26.49 -40.40
N THR A 245 -37.73 -27.05 -40.27
CA THR A 245 -38.79 -27.03 -41.30
C THR A 245 -39.85 -25.96 -41.04
N GLU A 246 -39.71 -25.18 -39.95
CA GLU A 246 -40.69 -24.16 -39.56
C GLU A 246 -40.43 -22.79 -40.20
N PHE A 247 -39.96 -22.78 -41.46
CA PHE A 247 -39.51 -21.57 -42.17
C PHE A 247 -40.59 -20.48 -42.28
N GLU A 248 -41.85 -20.87 -42.43
CA GLU A 248 -43.00 -19.94 -42.54
C GLU A 248 -43.25 -19.18 -41.22
N LYS A 249 -42.82 -19.73 -40.09
CA LYS A 249 -42.94 -19.10 -38.76
C LYS A 249 -41.77 -18.15 -38.45
N LEU A 250 -40.62 -18.35 -39.10
CA LEU A 250 -39.43 -17.52 -38.91
C LEU A 250 -39.68 -16.10 -39.43
N GLY A 251 -39.67 -15.13 -38.51
CA GLY A 251 -39.90 -13.71 -38.78
C GLY A 251 -41.36 -13.28 -38.69
N ASN A 252 -42.27 -14.16 -38.28
CA ASN A 252 -43.67 -13.82 -38.04
C ASN A 252 -43.93 -13.64 -36.52
N PRO A 253 -44.14 -12.40 -36.03
CA PRO A 253 -44.34 -12.13 -34.60
C PRO A 253 -45.52 -12.90 -33.96
N GLU A 254 -46.56 -13.20 -34.73
CA GLU A 254 -47.76 -13.89 -34.22
C GLU A 254 -47.51 -15.38 -33.95
N THR A 255 -46.54 -15.98 -34.64
CA THR A 255 -46.28 -17.43 -34.58
C THR A 255 -44.90 -17.78 -34.04
N GLN A 256 -44.01 -16.80 -33.83
CA GLN A 256 -42.65 -17.02 -33.34
C GLN A 256 -42.61 -17.71 -31.96
N ASN A 257 -43.56 -17.41 -31.07
CA ASN A 257 -43.68 -18.08 -29.76
C ASN A 257 -44.16 -19.55 -29.85
N THR A 258 -44.53 -20.00 -31.05
CA THR A 258 -44.95 -21.39 -31.34
C THR A 258 -43.90 -22.18 -32.13
N LEU A 259 -42.69 -21.62 -32.28
CA LEU A 259 -41.54 -22.33 -32.83
C LEU A 259 -41.17 -23.52 -31.93
N ASN A 260 -40.53 -24.51 -32.53
CA ASN A 260 -39.89 -25.60 -31.82
C ASN A 260 -38.98 -25.02 -30.73
N PRO A 261 -39.04 -25.55 -29.48
CA PRO A 261 -38.22 -25.04 -28.39
C PRO A 261 -36.72 -24.96 -28.72
N LYS A 262 -36.17 -25.91 -29.50
CA LYS A 262 -34.77 -25.88 -29.91
C LYS A 262 -34.46 -24.70 -30.83
N THR A 263 -35.36 -24.37 -31.78
CA THR A 263 -35.22 -23.22 -32.68
C THR A 263 -35.34 -21.90 -31.91
N LEU A 264 -36.28 -21.81 -30.97
CA LEU A 264 -36.43 -20.63 -30.10
C LEU A 264 -35.19 -20.42 -29.21
N THR A 265 -34.64 -21.49 -28.64
CA THR A 265 -33.37 -21.44 -27.89
C THR A 265 -32.23 -20.94 -28.77
N ALA A 266 -32.08 -21.45 -29.99
CA ALA A 266 -31.03 -21.01 -30.92
C ALA A 266 -31.14 -19.52 -31.27
N LEU A 267 -32.35 -19.00 -31.48
CA LEU A 267 -32.60 -17.57 -31.69
C LEU A 267 -32.24 -16.73 -30.45
N THR A 268 -32.63 -17.20 -29.27
CA THR A 268 -32.33 -16.51 -28.01
C THR A 268 -30.82 -16.47 -27.75
N ASP A 269 -30.13 -17.57 -28.00
CA ASP A 269 -28.67 -17.66 -27.88
C ASP A 269 -27.97 -16.77 -28.90
N ALA A 270 -28.45 -16.71 -30.14
CA ALA A 270 -27.94 -15.81 -31.18
C ALA A 270 -28.00 -14.34 -30.72
N GLN A 271 -29.16 -13.89 -30.22
CA GLN A 271 -29.34 -12.53 -29.72
C GLN A 271 -28.46 -12.23 -28.52
N LYS A 272 -28.43 -13.15 -27.54
CA LYS A 272 -27.67 -13.01 -26.31
C LYS A 272 -26.17 -12.85 -26.56
N ASN A 273 -25.63 -13.57 -27.54
CA ASN A 273 -24.20 -13.60 -27.82
C ASN A 273 -23.79 -12.75 -29.04
N ASN A 274 -24.74 -12.06 -29.68
CA ASN A 274 -24.54 -11.36 -30.96
C ASN A 274 -23.94 -12.25 -32.06
N PHE A 275 -24.46 -13.46 -32.22
CA PHE A 275 -24.05 -14.37 -33.30
C PHE A 275 -25.11 -14.38 -34.39
N PRO A 276 -24.76 -14.19 -35.68
CA PRO A 276 -25.69 -14.45 -36.76
C PRO A 276 -26.03 -15.94 -36.78
N ILE A 277 -27.27 -16.25 -37.14
CA ILE A 277 -27.75 -17.62 -37.31
C ILE A 277 -28.28 -17.82 -38.73
N ILE A 278 -27.76 -18.85 -39.40
CA ILE A 278 -28.20 -19.27 -40.72
C ILE A 278 -29.06 -20.51 -40.55
N PHE A 279 -30.28 -20.44 -41.07
CA PHE A 279 -31.25 -21.53 -41.07
C PHE A 279 -31.23 -22.27 -42.40
N ARG A 280 -31.41 -23.60 -42.34
CA ARG A 280 -31.65 -24.46 -43.50
C ARG A 280 -32.93 -25.28 -43.34
N ASP A 281 -33.78 -25.25 -44.36
CA ASP A 281 -34.87 -26.20 -44.53
C ASP A 281 -34.37 -27.37 -45.39
N PRO A 282 -34.20 -28.57 -44.81
CA PRO A 282 -33.67 -29.70 -45.56
C PRO A 282 -34.66 -30.27 -46.59
N GLU A 283 -35.97 -30.03 -46.43
CA GLU A 283 -37.01 -30.55 -47.32
C GLU A 283 -37.19 -29.65 -48.54
N LYS A 284 -37.20 -28.33 -48.32
CA LYS A 284 -37.35 -27.32 -49.38
C LYS A 284 -36.02 -26.88 -50.00
N ASN A 285 -34.91 -27.17 -49.32
CA ASN A 285 -33.57 -26.66 -49.67
C ASN A 285 -33.53 -25.12 -49.74
N GLU A 286 -34.19 -24.48 -48.78
CA GLU A 286 -34.25 -23.02 -48.61
C GLU A 286 -33.36 -22.58 -47.44
N PHE A 287 -32.89 -21.32 -47.49
CA PHE A 287 -32.11 -20.72 -46.41
C PHE A 287 -32.68 -19.37 -46.00
N LYS A 288 -32.51 -19.06 -44.71
CA LYS A 288 -32.79 -17.74 -44.13
C LYS A 288 -31.64 -17.38 -43.21
N ILE A 289 -31.30 -16.10 -43.13
CA ILE A 289 -30.37 -15.60 -42.13
C ILE A 289 -31.13 -14.74 -41.13
N TYR A 290 -30.82 -14.90 -39.85
CA TYR A 290 -31.24 -14.00 -38.79
C TYR A 290 -30.00 -13.30 -38.24
N ARG A 291 -29.99 -11.98 -38.38
CA ARG A 291 -28.81 -11.14 -38.18
C ARG A 291 -29.22 -9.75 -37.71
N ARG A 292 -28.26 -8.95 -37.27
CA ARG A 292 -28.41 -7.51 -37.16
C ARG A 292 -28.18 -6.85 -38.52
N ASP A 293 -29.01 -5.89 -38.86
CA ASP A 293 -28.79 -4.98 -39.99
C ASP A 293 -27.92 -3.79 -39.62
N ILE A 294 -27.66 -2.90 -40.60
CA ILE A 294 -26.78 -1.74 -40.43
C ILE A 294 -27.28 -0.77 -39.35
N ASP A 295 -28.57 -0.79 -39.03
CA ASP A 295 -29.17 0.01 -37.96
C ASP A 295 -29.07 -0.70 -36.59
N GLY A 296 -28.52 -1.92 -36.58
CA GLY A 296 -28.34 -2.76 -35.41
C GLY A 296 -29.59 -3.57 -35.06
N GLU A 297 -30.64 -3.56 -35.87
CA GLU A 297 -31.91 -4.22 -35.58
C GLU A 297 -31.87 -5.69 -35.99
N TRP A 298 -32.40 -6.57 -35.13
CA TRP A 298 -32.45 -8.00 -35.43
C TRP A 298 -33.59 -8.33 -36.38
N GLY A 299 -33.28 -8.95 -37.52
CA GLY A 299 -34.26 -9.29 -38.54
C GLY A 299 -33.93 -10.56 -39.29
N PHE A 300 -34.95 -11.13 -39.94
CA PHE A 300 -34.77 -12.22 -40.90
C PHE A 300 -34.60 -11.66 -42.30
N GLU A 301 -33.70 -12.27 -43.06
CA GLU A 301 -33.49 -11.98 -44.47
C GLU A 301 -33.41 -13.29 -45.27
N GLY A 302 -33.83 -13.25 -46.53
CA GLY A 302 -33.64 -14.37 -47.46
C GLY A 302 -32.16 -14.59 -47.74
N PHE A 303 -31.75 -15.86 -47.79
CA PHE A 303 -30.38 -16.24 -48.14
C PHE A 303 -30.47 -17.35 -49.20
N ASP A 304 -29.65 -17.28 -50.24
CA ASP A 304 -29.68 -18.24 -51.35
C ASP A 304 -28.83 -19.49 -51.10
N GLY A 305 -28.11 -19.53 -49.96
CA GLY A 305 -27.22 -20.62 -49.60
C GLY A 305 -25.87 -20.58 -50.31
N VAL A 306 -25.53 -19.48 -50.98
CA VAL A 306 -24.26 -19.32 -51.71
C VAL A 306 -23.32 -18.40 -50.91
N ILE A 307 -22.13 -18.91 -50.58
CA ILE A 307 -21.07 -18.14 -49.91
C ILE A 307 -19.98 -17.82 -50.94
N PRO A 308 -19.68 -16.54 -51.21
CA PRO A 308 -18.62 -16.15 -52.13
C PRO A 308 -17.27 -16.80 -51.76
N GLY A 309 -16.58 -17.38 -52.75
CA GLY A 309 -15.29 -18.05 -52.56
C GLY A 309 -15.36 -19.49 -52.04
N MET A 310 -16.54 -19.97 -51.63
CA MET A 310 -16.71 -21.35 -51.17
C MET A 310 -17.20 -22.26 -52.30
N GLU A 311 -16.27 -23.01 -52.91
CA GLU A 311 -16.55 -23.94 -54.01
C GLU A 311 -16.26 -25.42 -53.64
N PRO A 312 -17.12 -26.39 -54.03
CA PRO A 312 -18.43 -26.20 -54.66
C PRO A 312 -19.48 -25.68 -53.65
N PRO A 313 -20.62 -25.09 -54.08
CA PRO A 313 -21.66 -24.56 -53.19
C PRO A 313 -22.23 -25.60 -52.19
N GLU A 314 -22.15 -26.88 -52.54
CA GLU A 314 -22.53 -27.99 -51.65
C GLU A 314 -21.66 -28.10 -50.39
N LYS A 315 -20.44 -27.54 -50.39
CA LYS A 315 -19.55 -27.48 -49.22
C LYS A 315 -20.26 -26.79 -48.05
N PHE A 316 -20.89 -25.64 -48.30
CA PHE A 316 -21.63 -24.90 -47.26
C PHE A 316 -22.81 -25.69 -46.72
N LYS A 317 -23.58 -26.36 -47.60
CA LYS A 317 -24.73 -27.17 -47.19
C LYS A 317 -24.33 -28.32 -46.26
N ASN A 318 -23.16 -28.92 -46.50
CA ASN A 318 -22.64 -30.03 -45.71
C ASN A 318 -22.19 -29.62 -44.29
N LEU A 319 -22.13 -28.32 -43.97
CA LEU A 319 -21.87 -27.84 -42.61
C LEU A 319 -23.08 -28.02 -41.67
N PHE A 320 -24.29 -28.19 -42.23
CA PHE A 320 -25.51 -28.40 -41.45
C PHE A 320 -25.69 -29.88 -41.08
N TYR A 321 -26.15 -30.15 -39.86
CA TYR A 321 -26.59 -31.48 -39.47
C TYR A 321 -27.92 -31.85 -40.14
N SER A 322 -28.10 -33.15 -40.40
CA SER A 322 -29.33 -33.71 -40.96
C SER A 322 -30.48 -33.82 -39.96
N GLU A 323 -30.22 -33.72 -38.65
CA GLU A 323 -31.25 -33.81 -37.61
C GLU A 323 -32.04 -32.51 -37.48
N LEU A 324 -33.38 -32.59 -37.50
CA LEU A 324 -34.26 -31.44 -37.30
C LEU A 324 -34.10 -30.83 -35.89
N GLY A 325 -33.99 -29.50 -35.84
CA GLY A 325 -33.82 -28.72 -34.61
C GLY A 325 -32.39 -28.76 -34.04
N SER A 326 -31.42 -29.31 -34.77
CA SER A 326 -30.02 -29.29 -34.37
C SER A 326 -29.39 -27.91 -34.62
N SER A 327 -28.54 -27.46 -33.70
CA SER A 327 -27.73 -26.24 -33.83
C SER A 327 -26.25 -26.59 -33.76
N TYR A 328 -25.43 -25.88 -34.54
CA TYR A 328 -23.98 -25.99 -34.45
C TYR A 328 -23.35 -24.60 -34.35
N TYR A 329 -22.51 -24.41 -33.33
CA TYR A 329 -21.73 -23.20 -33.12
C TYR A 329 -20.39 -23.37 -33.82
N ILE A 330 -20.16 -22.61 -34.88
CA ILE A 330 -18.93 -22.66 -35.64
C ILE A 330 -18.07 -21.46 -35.26
N PRO A 331 -16.87 -21.67 -34.71
CA PRO A 331 -15.88 -20.60 -34.57
C PRO A 331 -15.54 -20.05 -35.96
N SER A 332 -15.61 -18.73 -36.13
CA SER A 332 -15.40 -18.07 -37.43
C SER A 332 -14.06 -18.41 -38.07
N THR A 333 -13.04 -18.69 -37.25
CA THR A 333 -11.69 -19.11 -37.70
C THR A 333 -11.65 -20.46 -38.41
N LYS A 334 -12.69 -21.30 -38.29
CA LYS A 334 -12.75 -22.59 -38.99
C LYS A 334 -13.27 -22.49 -40.43
N GLU A 335 -14.07 -21.46 -40.71
CA GLU A 335 -14.72 -21.26 -42.01
C GLU A 335 -14.56 -19.78 -42.43
N PRO A 336 -13.35 -19.38 -42.86
CA PRO A 336 -13.03 -17.98 -43.14
C PRO A 336 -13.91 -17.39 -44.25
N GLU A 337 -14.27 -18.16 -45.28
CA GLU A 337 -15.14 -17.68 -46.36
C GLU A 337 -16.55 -17.33 -45.85
N VAL A 338 -17.07 -18.11 -44.89
CA VAL A 338 -18.36 -17.83 -44.25
C VAL A 338 -18.24 -16.62 -43.33
N SER A 339 -17.15 -16.53 -42.57
CA SER A 339 -16.87 -15.38 -41.72
C SER A 339 -16.83 -14.08 -42.53
N ASP A 340 -16.10 -14.06 -43.65
CA ASP A 340 -15.94 -12.88 -44.50
C ASP A 340 -17.28 -12.45 -45.09
N PHE A 341 -18.08 -13.41 -45.58
CA PHE A 341 -19.45 -13.13 -46.01
C PHE A 341 -20.28 -12.53 -44.87
N LEU A 342 -20.26 -13.13 -43.69
CA LEU A 342 -21.05 -12.70 -42.54
C LEU A 342 -20.68 -11.29 -42.07
N LYS A 343 -19.41 -10.89 -42.12
CA LYS A 343 -18.98 -9.52 -41.81
C LYS A 343 -19.62 -8.45 -42.73
N THR A 344 -20.03 -8.84 -43.94
CA THR A 344 -20.70 -7.92 -44.89
C THR A 344 -22.20 -7.78 -44.66
N VAL A 345 -22.82 -8.76 -44.00
CA VAL A 345 -24.28 -8.80 -43.83
C VAL A 345 -24.72 -8.66 -42.37
N HIS A 346 -23.97 -9.17 -41.40
CA HIS A 346 -24.33 -9.08 -39.97
C HIS A 346 -23.59 -7.92 -39.31
N PHE A 347 -24.30 -6.96 -38.72
CA PHE A 347 -23.68 -5.78 -38.11
C PHE A 347 -23.54 -5.88 -36.59
N LEU A 348 -22.32 -6.08 -36.09
CA LEU A 348 -22.04 -6.11 -34.66
C LEU A 348 -22.18 -4.70 -34.06
N PRO A 349 -22.85 -4.52 -32.90
CA PRO A 349 -22.86 -3.24 -32.22
C PRO A 349 -21.42 -2.80 -31.92
N ILE A 350 -21.10 -1.55 -32.22
CA ILE A 350 -19.80 -0.97 -31.87
C ILE A 350 -19.75 -0.88 -30.34
N PRO A 351 -18.86 -1.62 -29.66
CA PRO A 351 -18.81 -1.59 -28.22
C PRO A 351 -18.24 -0.24 -27.75
N THR A 352 -18.78 0.30 -26.65
CA THR A 352 -18.29 1.56 -26.06
C THR A 352 -17.02 1.36 -25.25
N THR A 353 -16.87 0.19 -24.61
CA THR A 353 -15.69 -0.23 -23.84
C THR A 353 -15.08 -1.50 -24.41
N ARG A 354 -13.83 -1.77 -24.03
CA ARG A 354 -13.20 -3.05 -24.36
C ARG A 354 -13.91 -4.21 -23.66
N PRO A 355 -14.26 -5.29 -24.40
CA PRO A 355 -14.88 -6.46 -23.79
C PRO A 355 -13.92 -7.18 -22.84
N SER A 356 -14.33 -7.25 -21.57
CA SER A 356 -13.75 -8.08 -20.52
C SER A 356 -14.05 -9.55 -20.83
N ASN A 357 -13.18 -10.21 -21.60
CA ASN A 357 -13.35 -11.62 -21.97
C ASN A 357 -12.83 -12.62 -20.91
N ARG A 358 -12.44 -12.13 -19.72
CA ARG A 358 -11.98 -12.98 -18.60
C ARG A 358 -12.97 -12.92 -17.46
N VAL A 359 -13.23 -14.07 -16.83
CA VAL A 359 -13.94 -14.11 -15.54
C VAL A 359 -13.11 -13.32 -14.53
N GLY A 360 -13.67 -12.21 -14.02
CA GLY A 360 -12.96 -11.27 -13.15
C GLY A 360 -12.10 -10.22 -13.87
N ALA A 361 -12.24 -10.04 -15.19
CA ALA A 361 -11.58 -8.90 -15.85
C ALA A 361 -12.22 -7.58 -15.38
N LYS A 362 -11.33 -6.63 -15.12
CA LYS A 362 -11.62 -5.36 -14.45
C LYS A 362 -12.18 -4.36 -15.46
N ASP A 363 -12.93 -3.39 -14.96
CA ASP A 363 -13.53 -2.37 -15.81
C ASP A 363 -12.46 -1.48 -16.46
N VAL A 364 -12.76 -1.03 -17.67
CA VAL A 364 -11.87 -0.21 -18.52
C VAL A 364 -12.62 1.04 -18.98
N TYR A 365 -11.89 2.09 -19.33
CA TYR A 365 -12.47 3.31 -19.86
C TYR A 365 -13.10 3.07 -21.25
N ASP A 366 -14.00 3.98 -21.65
CA ASP A 366 -14.55 3.98 -22.99
C ASP A 366 -13.46 4.22 -24.05
N TYR A 367 -13.69 3.67 -25.25
CA TYR A 367 -12.91 4.01 -26.43
C TYR A 367 -13.07 5.48 -26.82
N GLY A 368 -12.03 6.06 -27.40
CA GLY A 368 -12.06 7.39 -27.99
C GLY A 368 -11.02 8.32 -27.40
N ASP A 369 -11.45 9.48 -26.94
CA ASP A 369 -10.51 10.48 -26.44
C ASP A 369 -10.03 10.15 -25.03
N PRO A 370 -8.73 10.33 -24.71
CA PRO A 370 -8.25 10.21 -23.34
C PRO A 370 -9.05 11.10 -22.40
N THR A 371 -9.51 10.53 -21.29
CA THR A 371 -10.26 11.26 -20.26
C THR A 371 -9.31 11.65 -19.13
N GLN A 372 -9.10 12.94 -18.92
CA GLN A 372 -8.30 13.42 -17.79
C GLN A 372 -9.06 13.21 -16.49
N ILE A 373 -8.44 12.46 -15.58
CA ILE A 373 -9.07 12.08 -14.30
C ILE A 373 -8.63 13.05 -13.19
N VAL A 374 -7.33 13.35 -13.12
CA VAL A 374 -6.78 14.25 -12.10
C VAL A 374 -5.47 14.91 -12.57
N THR A 375 -5.22 16.10 -12.05
CA THR A 375 -3.88 16.71 -11.95
C THR A 375 -3.49 16.83 -10.47
N ILE A 376 -2.30 16.32 -10.10
CA ILE A 376 -1.76 16.35 -8.74
C ILE A 376 -0.43 17.10 -8.77
N LYS A 377 -0.34 18.21 -8.02
CA LYS A 377 0.91 18.94 -7.88
C LYS A 377 1.79 18.26 -6.82
N GLY A 378 3.06 18.04 -7.12
CA GLY A 378 3.99 17.45 -6.18
C GLY A 378 4.39 18.38 -5.04
N GLU A 379 4.69 17.77 -3.89
CA GLU A 379 5.15 18.46 -2.67
C GLU A 379 6.51 17.95 -2.18
N GLY A 380 7.04 16.89 -2.80
CA GLY A 380 8.21 16.17 -2.33
C GLY A 380 9.54 16.80 -2.72
N SER A 381 10.61 16.27 -2.13
CA SER A 381 11.99 16.62 -2.47
C SER A 381 12.34 16.27 -3.92
N ILE A 382 13.16 17.14 -4.53
CA ILE A 382 13.81 16.90 -5.83
C ILE A 382 15.13 16.16 -5.55
N PRO A 383 15.26 14.89 -5.95
CA PRO A 383 16.48 14.12 -5.71
C PRO A 383 17.64 14.62 -6.57
N LYS A 384 18.88 14.39 -6.12
CA LYS A 384 20.10 14.71 -6.88
C LYS A 384 20.69 13.48 -7.56
N GLU A 385 20.53 12.32 -6.94
CA GLU A 385 21.01 11.05 -7.44
C GLU A 385 20.06 9.90 -7.08
N VAL A 386 20.24 8.73 -7.72
CA VAL A 386 19.39 7.56 -7.50
C VAL A 386 19.46 7.05 -6.06
N SER A 387 20.63 7.14 -5.42
CA SER A 387 20.85 6.79 -4.01
C SER A 387 19.96 7.58 -3.04
N ASP A 388 19.52 8.79 -3.41
CA ASP A 388 18.66 9.60 -2.56
C ASP A 388 17.27 8.96 -2.40
N TRP A 389 16.70 8.38 -3.47
CA TRP A 389 15.30 7.96 -3.49
C TRP A 389 15.07 6.46 -3.69
N LYS A 390 16.06 5.70 -4.20
CA LYS A 390 15.98 4.24 -4.35
C LYS A 390 15.59 3.53 -3.03
N PRO A 391 16.11 3.91 -1.84
CA PRO A 391 15.68 3.28 -0.61
C PRO A 391 14.20 3.49 -0.29
N LEU A 392 13.65 4.68 -0.58
CA LEU A 392 12.21 4.96 -0.43
C LEU A 392 11.38 4.11 -1.40
N TYR A 393 11.80 4.02 -2.67
CA TYR A 393 11.19 3.10 -3.65
C TYR A 393 11.15 1.66 -3.14
N GLN A 394 12.27 1.14 -2.63
CA GLN A 394 12.36 -0.22 -2.09
C GLN A 394 11.47 -0.40 -0.86
N ALA A 395 11.43 0.58 0.04
CA ALA A 395 10.59 0.53 1.23
C ALA A 395 9.09 0.53 0.90
N LEU A 396 8.65 1.33 -0.08
CA LEU A 396 7.25 1.35 -0.55
C LEU A 396 6.84 -0.04 -1.04
N ARG A 397 7.67 -0.67 -1.88
CA ARG A 397 7.42 -2.01 -2.40
C ARG A 397 7.44 -3.07 -1.30
N GLN A 398 8.47 -3.06 -0.44
CA GLN A 398 8.60 -4.07 0.61
C GLN A 398 7.45 -4.00 1.62
N SER A 399 6.97 -2.81 1.95
CA SER A 399 5.87 -2.60 2.91
C SER A 399 4.50 -3.11 2.42
N THR A 400 4.38 -3.45 1.13
CA THR A 400 3.14 -3.91 0.50
C THR A 400 3.16 -5.38 0.10
N ILE A 401 4.26 -6.08 0.41
CA ILE A 401 4.34 -7.54 0.25
C ILE A 401 3.59 -8.19 1.41
N GLU A 402 2.47 -8.85 1.12
CA GLU A 402 1.73 -9.65 2.09
C GLU A 402 2.59 -10.82 2.59
N SER A 403 2.66 -11.01 3.91
CA SER A 403 3.56 -11.98 4.56
C SER A 403 3.12 -13.44 4.49
N ASP A 404 1.90 -13.75 4.03
CA ASP A 404 1.25 -15.06 4.26
C ASP A 404 0.57 -15.69 3.01
N THR A 405 0.69 -15.09 1.84
CA THR A 405 0.05 -15.57 0.61
C THR A 405 1.13 -16.04 -0.38
N GLY A 406 0.91 -17.18 -1.03
CA GLY A 406 1.94 -18.00 -1.69
C GLY A 406 2.70 -17.34 -2.87
N ILE A 407 3.49 -18.16 -3.57
CA ILE A 407 4.44 -17.81 -4.64
C ILE A 407 3.82 -16.97 -5.79
N ASP A 408 2.49 -16.92 -5.91
CA ASP A 408 1.75 -16.21 -6.98
C ASP A 408 1.37 -14.74 -6.68
N ASN A 409 1.77 -14.17 -5.54
CA ASN A 409 1.30 -12.83 -5.17
C ASN A 409 1.78 -11.73 -6.11
N LYS A 410 0.83 -11.04 -6.75
CA LYS A 410 1.07 -9.77 -7.42
C LYS A 410 1.29 -8.68 -6.38
N LEU A 411 2.26 -7.79 -6.61
CA LEU A 411 2.43 -6.60 -5.79
C LEU A 411 1.40 -5.55 -6.24
N SER A 412 0.79 -4.82 -5.31
CA SER A 412 -0.13 -3.72 -5.65
C SER A 412 0.08 -2.57 -4.68
N VAL A 413 1.05 -1.71 -4.98
CA VAL A 413 1.47 -0.64 -4.06
C VAL A 413 0.34 0.35 -3.80
N ALA A 414 -0.39 0.81 -4.82
CA ALA A 414 -1.47 1.79 -4.64
C ALA A 414 -2.59 1.28 -3.74
N ILE A 415 -2.87 -0.02 -3.78
CA ILE A 415 -3.99 -0.64 -3.05
C ILE A 415 -3.56 -1.05 -1.64
N ASN A 416 -2.37 -1.65 -1.50
CA ASN A 416 -1.94 -2.28 -0.26
C ASN A 416 -1.06 -1.38 0.61
N PHE A 417 -0.68 -0.19 0.14
CA PHE A 417 0.12 0.73 0.95
C PHE A 417 -0.64 1.19 2.17
N SER A 418 -0.01 1.05 3.33
CA SER A 418 -0.44 1.70 4.56
C SER A 418 0.75 2.31 5.26
N LEU A 419 0.60 3.56 5.71
CA LEU A 419 1.64 4.24 6.46
C LEU A 419 2.08 3.48 7.73
N PRO A 420 1.18 2.81 8.50
CA PRO A 420 1.60 1.94 9.60
C PRO A 420 2.54 0.81 9.17
N ALA A 421 2.20 0.06 8.12
CA ALA A 421 3.05 -1.05 7.64
C ALA A 421 4.38 -0.54 7.09
N PHE A 422 4.37 0.62 6.41
CA PHE A 422 5.58 1.28 5.95
C PHE A 422 6.52 1.67 7.09
N ILE A 423 5.99 2.30 8.15
CA ILE A 423 6.76 2.63 9.36
C ILE A 423 7.26 1.37 10.05
N ALA A 424 6.41 0.34 10.18
CA ALA A 424 6.76 -0.95 10.77
C ALA A 424 7.96 -1.59 10.07
N ASN A 425 7.94 -1.63 8.74
CA ASN A 425 9.01 -2.21 7.93
C ASN A 425 10.30 -1.38 8.00
N THR A 426 10.20 -0.05 7.94
CA THR A 426 11.38 0.85 7.91
C THR A 426 12.05 1.01 9.27
N TYR A 427 11.32 0.82 10.38
CA TYR A 427 11.83 0.91 11.75
C TYR A 427 11.75 -0.43 12.50
N ALA A 428 11.78 -1.55 11.78
CA ALA A 428 11.77 -2.89 12.37
C ALA A 428 12.97 -3.11 13.31
N ASP A 429 14.15 -2.61 12.92
CA ASP A 429 15.34 -2.53 13.75
C ASP A 429 15.63 -1.06 14.12
N PRO A 430 15.49 -0.66 15.40
CA PRO A 430 15.74 0.73 15.81
C PRO A 430 17.21 1.16 15.64
N ASP A 431 18.14 0.20 15.65
CA ASP A 431 19.59 0.46 15.57
C ASP A 431 20.05 0.64 14.12
N THR A 432 19.28 0.14 13.16
CA THR A 432 19.56 0.35 11.74
C THR A 432 19.32 1.83 11.36
N PRO A 433 20.30 2.51 10.72
CA PRO A 433 20.11 3.87 10.21
C PRO A 433 19.04 3.89 9.12
N VAL A 434 18.03 4.75 9.29
CA VAL A 434 16.96 4.92 8.29
C VAL A 434 17.45 5.94 7.24
N PRO A 435 17.35 5.66 5.94
CA PRO A 435 17.69 6.62 4.88
C PRO A 435 16.97 7.97 5.05
N SER A 436 17.66 9.07 4.73
CA SER A 436 17.16 10.44 4.93
C SER A 436 15.86 10.74 4.20
N GLU A 437 15.68 10.23 2.98
CA GLU A 437 14.46 10.42 2.19
C GLU A 437 13.24 9.73 2.83
N ILE A 438 13.43 8.55 3.45
CA ILE A 438 12.36 7.86 4.21
C ILE A 438 12.01 8.68 5.45
N GLN A 439 13.01 9.21 6.17
CA GLN A 439 12.78 10.08 7.33
C GLN A 439 12.04 11.36 6.93
N THR A 440 12.38 11.94 5.77
CA THR A 440 11.76 13.14 5.23
C THR A 440 10.30 12.88 4.90
N PHE A 441 10.01 11.82 4.14
CA PHE A 441 8.65 11.38 3.82
C PHE A 441 7.78 11.20 5.08
N ILE A 442 8.28 10.47 6.09
CA ILE A 442 7.56 10.27 7.35
C ILE A 442 7.39 11.60 8.08
N SER A 443 8.41 12.44 8.16
CA SER A 443 8.35 13.72 8.87
C SER A 443 7.31 14.66 8.28
N GLU A 444 7.24 14.74 6.95
CA GLU A 444 6.25 15.49 6.17
C GLU A 444 4.84 14.94 6.41
N LYS A 445 4.65 13.61 6.34
CA LYS A 445 3.38 12.96 6.71
C LYS A 445 2.92 13.35 8.11
N LEU A 446 3.79 13.21 9.08
CA LEU A 446 3.49 13.54 10.48
C LEU A 446 3.28 15.04 10.70
N SER A 447 3.78 15.91 9.83
CA SER A 447 3.56 17.36 9.96
C SER A 447 2.13 17.77 9.61
N LYS A 448 1.42 16.95 8.82
CA LYS A 448 0.04 17.16 8.39
C LYS A 448 -0.99 16.57 9.38
N MET A 449 -0.53 15.92 10.45
CA MET A 449 -1.36 15.21 11.43
C MET A 449 -1.39 15.96 12.77
N ASN A 450 -2.51 15.87 13.49
CA ASN A 450 -2.56 16.34 14.87
C ASN A 450 -1.89 15.30 15.82
N PRO A 451 -1.53 15.68 17.06
CA PRO A 451 -0.87 14.76 17.99
C PRO A 451 -1.64 13.43 18.22
N PRO A 452 -2.97 13.42 18.40
CA PRO A 452 -3.76 12.18 18.53
C PRO A 452 -3.62 11.21 17.36
N ASP A 453 -3.66 11.73 16.14
CA ASP A 453 -3.55 10.92 14.93
C ASP A 453 -2.14 10.33 14.80
N ILE A 454 -1.10 11.11 15.13
CA ILE A 454 0.29 10.62 15.18
C ILE A 454 0.43 9.50 16.23
N ALA A 455 -0.14 9.69 17.42
CA ALA A 455 -0.10 8.68 18.47
C ALA A 455 -0.78 7.38 18.03
N SER A 456 -1.95 7.47 17.37
CA SER A 456 -2.63 6.28 16.83
C SER A 456 -1.78 5.60 15.77
N LEU A 457 -1.28 6.34 14.79
CA LEU A 457 -0.44 5.82 13.72
C LEU A 457 0.77 5.05 14.24
N LEU A 458 1.49 5.61 15.21
CA LEU A 458 2.69 4.97 15.78
C LEU A 458 2.36 3.70 16.59
N ILE A 459 1.22 3.67 17.27
CA ILE A 459 0.70 2.45 17.93
C ILE A 459 0.35 1.39 16.89
N ASP A 460 -0.39 1.80 15.85
CA ASP A 460 -0.87 0.90 14.79
C ASP A 460 0.29 0.32 13.97
N SER A 461 1.43 1.03 13.92
CA SER A 461 2.68 0.58 13.29
C SER A 461 3.39 -0.54 14.06
N LYS A 462 3.00 -0.83 15.31
CA LYS A 462 3.59 -1.90 16.16
C LYS A 462 5.12 -1.85 16.26
N ILE A 463 5.72 -0.67 16.20
CA ILE A 463 7.16 -0.46 16.30
C ILE A 463 7.63 -0.38 17.76
N SER A 464 8.94 -0.54 17.97
CA SER A 464 9.55 -0.41 19.29
C SER A 464 9.46 1.02 19.85
N VAL A 465 9.53 1.15 21.17
CA VAL A 465 9.58 2.46 21.85
C VAL A 465 10.82 3.27 21.43
N GLN A 466 11.95 2.59 21.19
CA GLN A 466 13.16 3.22 20.68
C GLN A 466 12.93 3.83 19.29
N ALA A 467 12.25 3.10 18.40
CA ALA A 467 11.85 3.60 17.09
C ALA A 467 10.90 4.79 17.19
N ILE A 468 9.89 4.74 18.06
CA ILE A 468 8.98 5.88 18.30
C ILE A 468 9.77 7.11 18.75
N ALA A 469 10.69 6.95 19.70
CA ALA A 469 11.50 8.06 20.18
C ALA A 469 12.40 8.66 19.08
N LYS A 470 12.92 7.82 18.17
CA LYS A 470 13.72 8.24 17.01
C LYS A 470 12.88 9.03 16.01
N ILE A 471 11.66 8.58 15.70
CA ILE A 471 10.72 9.29 14.82
C ILE A 471 10.34 10.66 15.40
N LEU A 472 10.18 10.75 16.72
CA LEU A 472 9.73 11.97 17.40
C LEU A 472 10.87 12.90 17.87
N GLU A 473 12.13 12.58 17.59
CA GLU A 473 13.30 13.25 18.19
C GLU A 473 13.28 14.78 17.98
N ASN A 474 12.85 15.22 16.79
CA ASN A 474 12.82 16.62 16.37
C ASN A 474 11.41 17.25 16.37
N LYS A 475 10.40 16.59 16.97
CA LYS A 475 9.03 17.11 17.01
C LYS A 475 8.80 17.97 18.26
N GLU A 476 8.31 19.20 18.08
CA GLU A 476 8.02 20.13 19.19
C GLU A 476 7.00 19.55 20.19
N ASN A 477 6.01 18.82 19.67
CA ASN A 477 4.94 18.17 20.43
C ASN A 477 5.29 16.74 20.88
N LYS A 478 6.57 16.31 20.88
CA LYS A 478 6.92 14.91 21.19
C LYS A 478 6.38 14.44 22.54
N ASN A 479 6.43 15.28 23.57
CA ASN A 479 6.01 14.90 24.91
C ASN A 479 4.48 14.69 24.98
N GLU A 480 3.73 15.51 24.24
CA GLU A 480 2.27 15.37 24.12
C GLU A 480 1.91 14.08 23.40
N ILE A 481 2.53 13.80 22.25
CA ILE A 481 2.33 12.56 21.50
C ILE A 481 2.65 11.34 22.36
N MET A 482 3.81 11.36 23.05
CA MET A 482 4.23 10.28 23.94
C MET A 482 3.22 10.04 25.07
N ASN A 483 2.68 11.11 25.66
CA ASN A 483 1.64 10.99 26.70
C ASN A 483 0.36 10.37 26.15
N GLN A 484 -0.07 10.74 24.95
CA GLN A 484 -1.26 10.16 24.33
C GLN A 484 -1.07 8.67 23.99
N ILE A 485 0.13 8.28 23.55
CA ILE A 485 0.47 6.86 23.38
C ILE A 485 0.39 6.12 24.72
N ILE A 486 0.94 6.70 25.79
CA ILE A 486 0.86 6.14 27.15
C ILE A 486 -0.60 5.99 27.60
N GLU A 487 -1.43 7.00 27.39
CA GLU A 487 -2.84 7.01 27.78
C GLU A 487 -3.65 5.94 27.02
N LYS A 488 -3.50 5.87 25.70
CA LYS A 488 -4.17 4.86 24.86
C LYS A 488 -3.77 3.44 25.27
N ASN A 489 -2.47 3.19 25.48
CA ASN A 489 -2.00 1.89 25.98
C ASN A 489 -2.53 1.59 27.38
N THR A 490 -2.58 2.58 28.27
CA THR A 490 -3.12 2.40 29.63
C THR A 490 -4.62 2.04 29.60
N SER A 491 -5.38 2.62 28.67
CA SER A 491 -6.79 2.29 28.46
C SER A 491 -6.96 0.85 27.96
N GLU A 492 -6.14 0.42 26.99
CA GLU A 492 -6.15 -0.96 26.49
C GLU A 492 -5.71 -1.98 27.55
N ILE A 493 -4.71 -1.65 28.38
CA ILE A 493 -4.32 -2.45 29.56
C ILE A 493 -5.53 -2.68 30.46
N LYS A 494 -6.23 -1.61 30.87
CA LYS A 494 -7.41 -1.71 31.76
C LYS A 494 -8.52 -2.57 31.15
N LYS A 495 -8.75 -2.45 29.83
CA LYS A 495 -9.72 -3.25 29.09
C LYS A 495 -9.35 -4.73 29.09
N LEU A 496 -8.07 -5.04 28.84
CA LEU A 496 -7.56 -6.41 28.86
C LEU A 496 -7.61 -7.01 30.28
N GLU A 497 -7.22 -6.26 31.31
CA GLU A 497 -7.31 -6.68 32.72
C GLU A 497 -8.76 -6.99 33.13
N THR A 498 -9.70 -6.12 32.76
CA THR A 498 -11.12 -6.34 33.01
C THR A 498 -11.62 -7.61 32.31
N THR A 499 -11.13 -7.88 31.11
CA THR A 499 -11.55 -9.08 30.38
C THR A 499 -10.93 -10.36 30.94
N LEU A 500 -9.70 -10.31 31.46
CA LEU A 500 -9.05 -11.45 32.11
C LEU A 500 -9.71 -11.87 33.43
N GLN A 501 -10.43 -10.96 34.07
CA GLN A 501 -11.25 -11.25 35.26
C GLN A 501 -12.50 -12.09 34.93
N GLY A 502 -12.90 -12.18 33.66
CA GLY A 502 -14.01 -13.02 33.20
C GLY A 502 -13.65 -14.51 33.09
N GLU A 503 -14.67 -15.34 32.85
CA GLU A 503 -14.49 -16.74 32.46
C GLU A 503 -13.99 -16.79 31.00
N LEU A 504 -12.78 -17.31 30.82
CA LEU A 504 -12.13 -17.50 29.53
C LEU A 504 -11.59 -18.92 29.46
N GLU A 505 -11.56 -19.49 28.26
CA GLU A 505 -10.88 -20.76 28.02
C GLU A 505 -9.37 -20.61 28.31
N PRO A 506 -8.69 -21.67 28.79
CA PRO A 506 -7.27 -21.57 29.19
C PRO A 506 -6.34 -21.05 28.09
N GLU A 507 -6.57 -21.42 26.83
CA GLU A 507 -5.77 -20.96 25.68
C GLU A 507 -5.97 -19.47 25.40
N GLU A 508 -7.22 -19.00 25.44
CA GLU A 508 -7.55 -17.58 25.26
C GLU A 508 -6.97 -16.73 26.40
N ARG A 509 -7.01 -17.22 27.64
CA ARG A 509 -6.40 -16.55 28.79
C ARG A 509 -4.89 -16.40 28.58
N LEU A 510 -4.19 -17.45 28.18
CA LEU A 510 -2.73 -17.43 27.98
C LEU A 510 -2.32 -16.46 26.85
N GLN A 511 -3.07 -16.44 25.74
CA GLN A 511 -2.82 -15.49 24.65
C GLN A 511 -3.03 -14.03 25.08
N ARG A 512 -4.07 -13.77 25.87
CA ARG A 512 -4.37 -12.42 26.39
C ARG A 512 -3.37 -11.97 27.45
N GLU A 513 -2.92 -12.87 28.33
CA GLU A 513 -1.86 -12.58 29.31
C GLU A 513 -0.54 -12.23 28.61
N ALA A 514 -0.17 -12.96 27.55
CA ALA A 514 1.00 -12.64 26.74
C ALA A 514 0.88 -11.26 26.07
N SER A 515 -0.30 -10.96 25.48
CA SER A 515 -0.57 -9.66 24.86
C SER A 515 -0.53 -8.51 25.87
N LEU A 516 -1.08 -8.74 27.06
CA LEU A 516 -1.08 -7.77 28.16
C LEU A 516 0.34 -7.53 28.69
N LEU A 517 1.15 -8.58 28.82
CA LEU A 517 2.55 -8.46 29.24
C LEU A 517 3.35 -7.59 28.28
N GLU A 518 3.25 -7.84 26.97
CA GLU A 518 3.96 -7.03 25.96
C GLU A 518 3.49 -5.57 25.95
N LEU A 519 2.17 -5.33 26.11
CA LEU A 519 1.63 -3.97 26.21
C LEU A 519 2.14 -3.24 27.46
N TYR A 520 2.26 -3.93 28.59
CA TYR A 520 2.89 -3.40 29.80
C TYR A 520 4.34 -3.06 29.56
N LYS A 521 5.13 -3.96 28.96
CA LYS A 521 6.55 -3.71 28.68
C LYS A 521 6.77 -2.49 27.81
N SER A 522 5.98 -2.37 26.73
CA SER A 522 5.98 -1.21 25.85
C SER A 522 5.64 0.08 26.61
N THR A 523 4.57 0.07 27.40
CA THR A 523 4.14 1.23 28.19
C THR A 523 5.17 1.65 29.24
N ILE A 524 5.80 0.68 29.92
CA ILE A 524 6.85 0.92 30.92
C ILE A 524 8.06 1.59 30.26
N ASN A 525 8.55 1.04 29.15
CA ASN A 525 9.68 1.63 28.42
C ASN A 525 9.38 3.06 27.98
N LEU A 526 8.16 3.30 27.50
CA LEU A 526 7.70 4.62 27.05
C LEU A 526 7.66 5.63 28.22
N ARG A 527 7.05 5.24 29.35
CA ARG A 527 7.00 6.06 30.56
C ARG A 527 8.39 6.30 31.15
N ASN A 528 9.26 5.29 31.12
CA ASN A 528 10.63 5.39 31.64
C ASN A 528 11.45 6.40 30.82
N ARG A 529 11.33 6.37 29.49
CA ARG A 529 11.99 7.34 28.61
C ARG A 529 11.42 8.76 28.79
N ASN A 530 10.10 8.89 28.95
CA ASN A 530 9.47 10.18 29.26
C ASN A 530 9.96 10.73 30.62
N LEU A 531 10.06 9.88 31.65
CA LEU A 531 10.62 10.24 32.95
C LEU A 531 12.04 10.80 32.82
N LEU A 532 12.89 10.15 32.03
CA LEU A 532 14.28 10.57 31.79
C LEU A 532 14.36 11.94 31.08
N LEU A 533 13.40 12.24 30.18
CA LEU A 533 13.35 13.47 29.41
C LEU A 533 12.79 14.67 30.17
N LYS A 534 12.11 14.49 31.30
CA LYS A 534 11.60 15.62 32.11
C LYS A 534 12.76 16.54 32.55
N GLU A 535 12.59 17.85 32.45
CA GLU A 535 13.58 18.78 32.98
C GLU A 535 13.46 18.91 34.50
N ILE A 536 14.56 18.71 35.22
CA ILE A 536 14.65 18.93 36.68
C ILE A 536 15.67 20.06 36.91
N PRO A 537 15.20 21.30 37.10
CA PRO A 537 16.09 22.47 37.15
C PRO A 537 16.88 22.60 38.46
N GLN A 538 16.52 21.89 39.53
CA GLN A 538 16.88 22.31 40.90
C GLN A 538 17.74 21.34 41.73
N SER A 539 18.09 20.15 41.25
CA SER A 539 18.94 19.21 42.03
C SER A 539 19.69 18.20 41.15
N GLU A 540 21.03 18.24 41.21
CA GLU A 540 21.91 17.27 40.54
C GLU A 540 21.69 15.86 41.11
N ASN A 541 21.63 15.73 42.44
CA ASN A 541 21.37 14.45 43.11
C ASN A 541 20.04 13.82 42.68
N LEU A 542 18.97 14.62 42.55
CA LEU A 542 17.66 14.11 42.11
C LEU A 542 17.71 13.66 40.65
N ARG A 543 18.47 14.37 39.80
CA ARG A 543 18.69 14.01 38.40
C ARG A 543 19.44 12.68 38.28
N ASP A 544 20.47 12.47 39.10
CA ASP A 544 21.25 11.25 39.13
C ASP A 544 20.46 10.06 39.66
N ALA A 545 19.69 10.24 40.74
CA ALA A 545 18.82 9.21 41.28
C ALA A 545 17.73 8.78 40.29
N ARG A 546 17.14 9.75 39.57
CA ARG A 546 16.21 9.44 38.49
C ARG A 546 16.90 8.66 37.37
N LYS A 547 18.10 9.09 36.95
CA LYS A 547 18.86 8.38 35.91
C LYS A 547 19.17 6.94 36.32
N ALA A 548 19.55 6.73 37.59
CA ALA A 548 19.76 5.41 38.17
C ALA A 548 18.48 4.57 38.13
N LEU A 549 17.34 5.11 38.58
CA LEU A 549 16.05 4.41 38.48
C LEU A 549 15.71 4.03 37.05
N CYS A 550 15.85 4.97 36.10
CA CYS A 550 15.56 4.69 34.70
C CYS A 550 16.47 3.58 34.13
N THR A 551 17.74 3.56 34.54
CA THR A 551 18.72 2.56 34.11
C THR A 551 18.37 1.19 34.67
N SER A 552 18.05 1.10 35.98
CA SER A 552 17.63 -0.15 36.62
C SER A 552 16.36 -0.72 36.00
N ILE A 553 15.39 0.13 35.66
CA ILE A 553 14.17 -0.28 34.97
C ILE A 553 14.51 -0.83 33.59
N GLU A 554 15.30 -0.11 32.80
CA GLU A 554 15.69 -0.55 31.45
C GLU A 554 16.41 -1.90 31.49
N GLU A 555 17.27 -2.13 32.48
CA GLU A 555 17.94 -3.41 32.69
C GLU A 555 16.96 -4.51 33.11
N ALA A 556 16.00 -4.21 33.98
CA ALA A 556 14.94 -5.15 34.36
C ALA A 556 14.09 -5.57 33.15
N MET A 557 13.71 -4.61 32.28
CA MET A 557 12.89 -4.86 31.09
C MET A 557 13.55 -5.76 30.04
N LYS A 558 14.87 -5.95 30.11
CA LYS A 558 15.60 -6.91 29.25
C LYS A 558 15.44 -8.36 29.72
N SER A 559 14.91 -8.60 30.92
CA SER A 559 14.76 -9.96 31.43
C SER A 559 13.62 -10.71 30.74
N PRO A 560 13.87 -11.92 30.21
CA PRO A 560 12.82 -12.76 29.63
C PRO A 560 11.89 -13.37 30.69
N THR A 561 12.27 -13.33 31.98
CA THR A 561 11.51 -13.97 33.08
C THR A 561 10.56 -13.01 33.80
N LEU A 562 10.37 -11.80 33.29
CA LEU A 562 9.54 -10.79 33.93
C LEU A 562 8.06 -11.20 33.89
N SER A 563 7.43 -11.31 35.06
CA SER A 563 6.02 -11.67 35.15
C SER A 563 5.10 -10.46 34.93
N LEU A 564 3.81 -10.71 34.70
CA LEU A 564 2.80 -9.65 34.59
C LEU A 564 2.72 -8.80 35.88
N ASP A 565 2.80 -9.44 37.04
CA ASP A 565 2.83 -8.77 38.34
C ASP A 565 4.09 -7.89 38.48
N ASP A 566 5.25 -8.36 38.04
CA ASP A 566 6.49 -7.55 38.03
C ASP A 566 6.30 -6.28 37.18
N CYS A 567 5.75 -6.43 35.97
CA CYS A 567 5.40 -5.31 35.09
C CYS A 567 4.43 -4.33 35.76
N GLN A 568 3.37 -4.81 36.40
CA GLN A 568 2.41 -3.96 37.11
C GLN A 568 3.08 -3.13 38.20
N ASN A 569 4.00 -3.72 38.97
CA ASN A 569 4.72 -3.01 40.04
C ASN A 569 5.71 -1.98 39.48
N ILE A 570 6.47 -2.32 38.43
CA ILE A 570 7.36 -1.36 37.75
C ILE A 570 6.54 -0.19 37.16
N SER A 571 5.38 -0.47 36.57
CA SER A 571 4.48 0.56 36.04
C SER A 571 4.01 1.54 37.12
N LYS A 572 3.67 1.04 38.32
CA LYS A 572 3.34 1.87 39.49
C LYS A 572 4.53 2.71 39.97
N VAL A 573 5.72 2.12 40.06
CA VAL A 573 6.95 2.84 40.43
C VAL A 573 7.17 4.03 39.49
N ILE A 574 7.07 3.84 38.18
CA ILE A 574 7.27 4.94 37.22
C ILE A 574 6.18 6.00 37.33
N ALA A 575 4.93 5.60 37.57
CA ALA A 575 3.82 6.54 37.74
C ALA A 575 4.06 7.45 38.96
N HIS A 576 4.38 6.88 40.12
CA HIS A 576 4.66 7.67 41.32
C HIS A 576 5.98 8.44 41.23
N ALA A 577 7.01 7.89 40.57
CA ALA A 577 8.27 8.60 40.33
C ALA A 577 8.03 9.86 39.49
N ASN A 578 7.20 9.76 38.44
CA ASN A 578 6.84 10.91 37.61
C ASN A 578 6.10 11.99 38.37
N ILE A 579 5.25 11.63 39.34
CA ILE A 579 4.52 12.57 40.19
C ILE A 579 5.45 13.20 41.23
N ALA A 580 6.29 12.38 41.88
CA ALA A 580 7.19 12.80 42.95
C ALA A 580 8.19 13.87 42.51
N ILE A 581 8.66 13.82 41.26
CA ILE A 581 9.64 14.78 40.73
C ILE A 581 9.03 15.98 40.01
N ASP A 582 7.70 16.03 39.84
CA ASP A 582 7.05 17.07 39.05
C ASP A 582 6.70 18.30 39.93
N PRO A 583 7.37 19.44 39.73
CA PRO A 583 7.14 20.62 40.56
C PRO A 583 5.77 21.28 40.34
N LYS A 584 5.04 20.89 39.28
CA LYS A 584 3.71 21.45 38.97
C LYS A 584 2.59 20.71 39.68
N VAL A 585 2.86 19.54 40.25
CA VAL A 585 1.84 18.75 40.96
C VAL A 585 1.60 19.33 42.35
N ASN A 586 0.34 19.25 42.81
CA ASN A 586 -0.04 19.63 44.17
C ASN A 586 0.84 18.87 45.20
N ARG A 587 1.29 19.57 46.24
CA ARG A 587 2.24 19.05 47.23
C ARG A 587 1.75 17.81 47.97
N ASP A 588 0.46 17.72 48.26
CA ASP A 588 -0.10 16.56 48.95
C ASP A 588 -0.07 15.33 48.04
N VAL A 589 -0.37 15.52 46.75
CA VAL A 589 -0.29 14.46 45.73
C VAL A 589 1.17 14.03 45.50
N GLN A 590 2.09 15.00 45.49
CA GLN A 590 3.53 14.75 45.41
C GLN A 590 4.02 13.95 46.62
N PHE A 591 3.66 14.39 47.82
CA PHE A 591 4.03 13.73 49.08
C PHE A 591 3.49 12.30 49.16
N ASN A 592 2.20 12.10 48.86
CA ASN A 592 1.61 10.76 48.83
C ASN A 592 2.36 9.85 47.83
N SER A 593 2.74 10.37 46.67
CA SER A 593 3.51 9.59 45.70
C SER A 593 4.92 9.25 46.18
N ILE A 594 5.56 10.12 46.96
CA ILE A 594 6.86 9.83 47.59
C ILE A 594 6.71 8.69 48.61
N CYS A 595 5.66 8.70 49.43
CA CYS A 595 5.37 7.62 50.38
C CYS A 595 5.11 6.28 49.67
N GLU A 596 4.29 6.30 48.62
CA GLU A 596 3.99 5.12 47.80
C GLU A 596 5.25 4.53 47.14
N LEU A 597 6.21 5.37 46.70
CA LEU A 597 7.51 4.88 46.21
C LEU A 597 8.30 4.15 47.29
N GLY A 598 8.23 4.60 48.54
CA GLY A 598 8.82 3.90 49.68
C GLY A 598 8.19 2.52 49.90
N GLU A 599 6.86 2.44 49.91
CA GLU A 599 6.13 1.17 50.06
C GLU A 599 6.40 0.22 48.88
N LEU A 600 6.43 0.73 47.65
CA LEU A 600 6.75 -0.05 46.46
C LEU A 600 8.20 -0.57 46.48
N SER A 601 9.16 0.23 46.93
CA SER A 601 10.55 -0.19 47.12
C SER A 601 10.64 -1.40 48.06
N ASP A 602 9.94 -1.37 49.18
CA ASP A 602 9.92 -2.49 50.13
C ASP A 602 9.25 -3.73 49.55
N ASN A 603 8.08 -3.56 48.91
CA ASN A 603 7.36 -4.66 48.27
C ASN A 603 8.21 -5.35 47.19
N LEU A 604 8.93 -4.58 46.36
CA LEU A 604 9.81 -5.11 45.34
C LEU A 604 11.01 -5.87 45.95
N THR A 605 11.52 -5.42 47.10
CA THR A 605 12.61 -6.09 47.83
C THR A 605 12.17 -7.45 48.40
N GLY A 606 10.93 -7.55 48.88
CA GLY A 606 10.36 -8.78 49.47
C GLY A 606 10.15 -9.93 48.45
N LYS A 607 9.96 -9.61 47.16
CA LYS A 607 9.63 -10.62 46.13
C LYS A 607 10.77 -11.58 45.77
N LYS A 608 11.96 -11.47 46.37
CA LYS A 608 13.17 -12.28 46.08
C LYS A 608 13.58 -12.31 44.59
N SER A 609 13.03 -11.42 43.77
CA SER A 609 13.42 -11.28 42.37
C SER A 609 14.71 -10.49 42.31
N GLN A 610 15.81 -11.15 41.91
CA GLN A 610 17.09 -10.46 41.71
C GLN A 610 16.97 -9.31 40.70
N ILE A 611 16.04 -9.43 39.74
CA ILE A 611 15.80 -8.44 38.70
C ILE A 611 15.18 -7.15 39.29
N LEU A 612 14.25 -7.29 40.25
CA LEU A 612 13.57 -6.15 40.86
C LEU A 612 14.37 -5.50 41.99
N GLY A 613 15.38 -6.19 42.54
CA GLY A 613 16.21 -5.64 43.63
C GLY A 613 16.90 -4.33 43.25
N ALA A 614 17.41 -4.22 42.02
CA ALA A 614 18.03 -2.98 41.53
C ALA A 614 17.01 -1.84 41.33
N VAL A 615 15.80 -2.18 40.88
CA VAL A 615 14.68 -1.22 40.73
C VAL A 615 14.22 -0.74 42.11
N ALA A 616 14.10 -1.64 43.08
CA ALA A 616 13.72 -1.32 44.46
C ALA A 616 14.68 -0.32 45.11
N VAL A 617 15.98 -0.60 45.07
CA VAL A 617 17.01 0.27 45.64
C VAL A 617 16.99 1.65 44.98
N ALA A 618 16.95 1.73 43.66
CA ALA A 618 16.92 3.00 42.95
C ALA A 618 15.62 3.79 43.21
N CYS A 619 14.48 3.10 43.35
CA CYS A 619 13.20 3.67 43.73
C CYS A 619 13.25 4.31 45.12
N GLY A 620 13.79 3.58 46.11
CA GLY A 620 13.98 4.10 47.47
C GLY A 620 14.87 5.34 47.51
N ILE A 621 16.00 5.32 46.79
CA ILE A 621 16.91 6.48 46.68
C ILE A 621 16.20 7.69 46.07
N LEU A 622 15.44 7.49 44.99
CA LEU A 622 14.67 8.55 44.36
C LEU A 622 13.64 9.16 45.33
N ALA A 623 12.92 8.33 46.08
CA ALA A 623 11.93 8.79 47.06
C ALA A 623 12.58 9.67 48.15
N VAL A 624 13.74 9.26 48.69
CA VAL A 624 14.49 10.04 49.69
C VAL A 624 14.84 11.43 49.14
N LEU A 625 15.42 11.46 47.93
CA LEU A 625 15.91 12.71 47.34
C LEU A 625 14.77 13.61 46.88
N ALA A 626 13.67 13.04 46.39
CA ALA A 626 12.46 13.80 46.07
C ALA A 626 11.87 14.44 47.33
N ALA A 627 11.85 13.72 48.47
CA ALA A 627 11.42 14.27 49.75
C ALA A 627 12.31 15.46 50.18
N ILE A 628 13.64 15.31 50.10
CA ILE A 628 14.59 16.37 50.45
C ILE A 628 14.34 17.63 49.58
N VAL A 629 14.14 17.46 48.28
CA VAL A 629 13.88 18.59 47.37
C VAL A 629 12.53 19.23 47.65
N ALA A 630 11.46 18.44 47.86
CA ALA A 630 10.14 18.96 48.18
C ALA A 630 10.14 19.79 49.48
N VAL A 631 10.92 19.34 50.47
CA VAL A 631 11.11 20.01 51.76
C VAL A 631 11.94 21.29 51.62
N ALA A 632 13.03 21.26 50.85
CA ALA A 632 13.86 22.43 50.60
C ALA A 632 13.09 23.58 49.90
N LEU A 633 12.01 23.24 49.20
CA LEU A 633 11.12 24.19 48.51
C LEU A 633 9.89 24.59 49.34
N ALA A 634 9.72 24.04 50.55
CA ALA A 634 8.61 24.41 51.43
C ALA A 634 8.89 25.78 52.10
N PRO A 635 7.99 26.78 51.98
CA PRO A 635 8.22 28.14 52.49
C PRO A 635 8.18 28.27 54.02
N THR A 636 7.93 27.20 54.78
CA THR A 636 7.68 27.24 56.23
C THR A 636 8.57 26.27 57.02
N GLY A 637 9.15 26.74 58.13
CA GLY A 637 10.17 26.03 58.91
C GLY A 637 9.73 24.73 59.59
N ILE A 638 8.43 24.44 59.69
CA ILE A 638 7.90 23.19 60.25
C ILE A 638 8.03 22.04 59.23
N GLY A 639 7.79 22.32 57.94
CA GLY A 639 8.02 21.36 56.85
C GLY A 639 9.50 20.93 56.76
N LEU A 640 10.42 21.80 57.17
CA LEU A 640 11.86 21.52 57.22
C LEU A 640 12.20 20.42 58.26
N ILE A 641 11.59 20.47 59.45
CA ILE A 641 11.87 19.54 60.55
C ILE A 641 11.30 18.16 60.25
N ILE A 642 10.04 18.11 59.79
CA ILE A 642 9.38 16.87 59.35
C ILE A 642 10.12 16.28 58.15
N GLY A 643 10.51 17.14 57.21
CA GLY A 643 11.26 16.76 56.03
C GLY A 643 12.64 16.16 56.31
N PHE A 644 13.38 16.69 57.29
CA PHE A 644 14.65 16.12 57.72
C PHE A 644 14.48 14.80 58.48
N ALA A 645 13.43 14.66 59.30
CA ALA A 645 13.10 13.39 59.94
C ALA A 645 12.74 12.30 58.91
N VAL A 646 11.93 12.67 57.91
CA VAL A 646 11.54 11.82 56.78
C VAL A 646 12.75 11.43 55.93
N ALA A 647 13.57 12.38 55.52
CA ALA A 647 14.78 12.13 54.76
C ALA A 647 15.79 11.26 55.55
N GLY A 648 15.92 11.48 56.86
CA GLY A 648 16.77 10.69 57.74
C GLY A 648 16.33 9.23 57.89
N ALA A 649 15.03 9.00 58.07
CA ALA A 649 14.44 7.65 58.16
C ALA A 649 14.52 6.90 56.82
N LEU A 650 14.20 7.56 55.71
CA LEU A 650 14.30 7.01 54.36
C LEU A 650 15.76 6.73 53.95
N ALA A 651 16.70 7.62 54.28
CA ALA A 651 18.13 7.38 54.05
C ALA A 651 18.66 6.20 54.86
N ALA A 652 18.24 6.06 56.13
CA ALA A 652 18.60 4.92 56.96
C ALA A 652 18.03 3.58 56.43
N ALA A 653 16.82 3.60 55.86
CA ALA A 653 16.21 2.44 55.22
C ALA A 653 16.96 2.07 53.93
N SER A 654 17.15 3.02 53.00
CA SER A 654 17.76 2.78 51.68
C SER A 654 19.27 2.44 51.74
N ILE A 655 20.03 3.03 52.67
CA ILE A 655 21.43 2.64 52.93
C ILE A 655 21.51 1.21 53.51
N SER A 656 20.53 0.82 54.33
CA SER A 656 20.43 -0.56 54.83
C SER A 656 20.13 -1.54 53.69
N THR A 657 19.27 -1.20 52.72
CA THR A 657 18.94 -2.05 51.56
C THR A 657 20.12 -2.21 50.59
N ALA A 658 20.91 -1.17 50.35
CA ALA A 658 22.11 -1.23 49.51
C ALA A 658 23.25 -2.06 50.13
N ILE A 659 23.36 -2.06 51.47
CA ILE A 659 24.39 -2.82 52.20
C ILE A 659 23.93 -4.28 52.49
N ALA A 660 22.62 -4.57 52.46
CA ALA A 660 22.06 -5.82 52.97
C ALA A 660 21.43 -6.75 51.91
N SER A 661 22.12 -7.05 50.80
CA SER A 661 21.70 -8.10 49.87
C SER A 661 21.76 -9.55 50.45
N LYS A 662 21.79 -9.72 51.78
CA LYS A 662 21.90 -11.00 52.50
C LYS A 662 21.15 -11.07 53.86
N VAL A 663 20.35 -10.08 54.26
CA VAL A 663 19.61 -10.15 55.55
C VAL A 663 18.11 -10.32 55.31
N THR A 664 17.47 -11.12 56.18
CA THR A 664 16.07 -11.52 56.13
C THR A 664 15.08 -10.37 56.33
N GLU A 665 13.98 -10.47 55.59
CA GLU A 665 12.76 -9.63 55.42
C GLU A 665 12.18 -8.90 56.66
N SER A 666 12.56 -9.25 57.90
CA SER A 666 11.87 -8.78 59.11
C SER A 666 12.27 -7.40 59.62
N ASP A 667 13.47 -6.91 59.32
CA ASP A 667 13.96 -5.66 59.93
C ASP A 667 13.58 -4.39 59.15
N LEU A 668 13.44 -4.49 57.82
CA LEU A 668 13.08 -3.34 56.98
C LEU A 668 11.58 -3.03 57.06
N SER A 669 10.72 -4.04 56.88
CA SER A 669 9.26 -3.90 56.99
C SER A 669 8.78 -3.49 58.38
N LYS A 670 9.63 -3.64 59.42
CA LYS A 670 9.37 -3.10 60.75
C LYS A 670 9.67 -1.61 60.78
N LYS A 671 10.85 -1.18 60.32
CA LYS A 671 11.25 0.23 60.28
C LYS A 671 10.35 1.09 59.41
N THR A 672 9.87 0.59 58.27
CA THR A 672 8.92 1.32 57.41
C THR A 672 7.53 1.43 58.07
N ARG A 673 7.10 0.42 58.83
CA ARG A 673 5.85 0.47 59.61
C ARG A 673 5.95 1.47 60.76
N ASP A 674 7.06 1.43 61.49
CA ASP A 674 7.34 2.35 62.58
C ASP A 674 7.36 3.79 62.03
N PHE A 675 8.00 4.00 60.88
CA PHE A 675 8.00 5.26 60.13
C PHE A 675 6.60 5.74 59.71
N LYS A 676 5.75 4.86 59.17
CA LYS A 676 4.36 5.20 58.80
C LYS A 676 3.52 5.58 60.02
N SER A 677 3.67 4.85 61.13
CA SER A 677 2.99 5.21 62.39
C SER A 677 3.43 6.58 62.90
N GLU A 678 4.72 6.88 62.87
CA GLU A 678 5.26 8.15 63.35
C GLU A 678 4.82 9.32 62.44
N LEU A 679 4.70 9.10 61.13
CA LEU A 679 4.12 10.06 60.19
C LEU A 679 2.61 10.29 60.39
N GLU A 680 1.83 9.22 60.61
CA GLU A 680 0.39 9.34 60.89
C GLU A 680 0.12 10.03 62.23
N GLU A 681 1.03 9.89 63.19
CA GLU A 681 0.99 10.58 64.48
C GLU A 681 1.26 12.08 64.30
N ILE A 682 2.30 12.45 63.54
CA ILE A 682 2.61 13.86 63.22
C ILE A 682 1.48 14.53 62.43
N ARG A 683 0.85 13.83 61.47
CA ARG A 683 -0.29 14.35 60.71
C ARG A 683 -1.52 14.61 61.59
N LYS A 684 -1.76 13.76 62.58
CA LYS A 684 -2.85 13.95 63.57
C LYS A 684 -2.58 15.12 64.51
N GLU A 685 -1.32 15.44 64.77
CA GLU A 685 -0.95 16.63 65.56
C GLU A 685 -1.16 17.94 64.78
N ASP A 686 -1.05 17.93 63.45
CA ASP A 686 -1.26 19.11 62.59
C ASP A 686 -2.76 19.43 62.35
N ASP A 687 -3.63 18.39 62.29
CA ASP A 687 -5.10 18.56 62.20
C ASP A 687 -5.72 19.17 63.48
N LEU A 688 -4.96 19.21 64.58
CA LEU A 688 -5.33 19.94 65.81
C LEU A 688 -4.97 21.44 65.74
N GLY A 689 -4.43 21.90 64.60
CA GLY A 689 -3.95 23.27 64.37
C GLY A 689 -5.01 24.30 63.97
N GLU A 690 -6.23 23.91 63.58
CA GLU A 690 -7.28 24.88 63.21
C GLU A 690 -7.69 25.81 64.38
N ASP A 691 -7.42 25.42 65.63
CA ASP A 691 -7.64 26.27 66.82
C ASP A 691 -6.45 27.21 67.13
N ARG A 692 -5.27 27.03 66.51
CA ARG A 692 -4.09 27.88 66.77
C ARG A 692 -4.08 29.17 65.94
N ASP A 693 -4.67 29.16 64.76
CA ASP A 693 -4.80 30.38 63.94
C ASP A 693 -5.81 31.38 64.54
N GLN A 694 -6.78 30.92 65.34
CA GLN A 694 -7.66 31.80 66.11
C GLN A 694 -6.95 32.42 67.33
N ILE A 695 -6.00 31.70 67.94
CA ILE A 695 -5.23 32.23 69.09
C ILE A 695 -4.24 33.29 68.62
N ILE A 696 -3.58 33.12 67.48
CA ILE A 696 -2.62 34.09 66.92
C ILE A 696 -3.31 35.36 66.42
N GLN A 697 -4.56 35.29 65.93
CA GLN A 697 -5.33 36.50 65.59
C GLN A 697 -5.87 37.28 66.81
N SER A 698 -5.94 36.65 67.99
CA SER A 698 -6.41 37.31 69.23
C SER A 698 -5.32 38.08 69.99
N GLU A 699 -4.04 37.85 69.70
CA GLU A 699 -2.91 38.57 70.32
C GLU A 699 -2.42 39.79 69.51
N PHE A 700 -3.06 40.09 68.37
CA PHE A 700 -2.72 41.26 67.52
C PHE A 700 -3.86 42.28 67.35
N HIS A 701 -4.82 42.34 68.27
CA HIS A 701 -5.77 43.46 68.39
C HIS A 701 -5.86 44.07 69.79
#